data_AF-H0WQ36-F1
#
_entry.id   AF-H0WQ36-F1
#
_cell.length_a   1.000
_cell.length_b   1.000
_cell.length_c   1.000
_cell.angle_alpha   90.00
_cell.angle_beta   90.00
_cell.angle_gamma   90.00
#
_symmetry.space_group_name_H-M   'P 1'
#
loop_
_entity.id
_entity.type
_entity.pdbx_description
1 polymer ?
#
loop_
_entity_poly.entity_id
_entity_poly.type
_entity_poly.pdbx_seq_one_letter_code
_entity_poly.pdbx_strand_id
1 'polypeptide(L)'
;MKITSTSCICPVLVCLCFVQRCYGTSHHSSVKVTRNQTKHSEGETEVHHRPKRGWVWNQFFVLEEHMGPDPQYVGKLHSNSDKGDGSVKYILTGEGAGTIFIIDDTTGDIHSTKSLDREQKTHYVLHAQAIDRRTNKPLEPESEFIIKVQDINDNAPKFTDGPYIVTVPEMSDMECTGTSVLQVTATDADDPTYGNSARVVYSILQGQPYFSVDPKTGVIRTALHNMDREAREHYSVVIQAKDMAGQVGGLSGSTTVNITLTDVNDNPPRFPQKHYQLYVPESAQVGSAVGKIKANDADTGSNADMTYSIINGDGVGVFSISTDKETREGILSLKKPLNYEKKKSYTLNIEGANTHLDFRFSHLGPFKDATMLKIIVGDVDEPPLFSMPSYVMEVYENAKIGTIVGTVLAQDPDSANSLVRYFINYNAEDERFFNIDANTGTIKTTKVLDREETPWYNITVAASENDNPGLLSHVTVGIRVLDVNDNPPELAKEYDIVVCENSKPGQVIHTISATDKDDFANGPRFNFFLDERLPMNPNFTLKDNEDNTASILTRRRRFSRTVQDVYYLPIMISDGGIPSLSSSSTLTIRVCACERDGRVRTCHAEAFLSSAGLSTGALIAILLCVVILLAIVVLFITLRRSKKEPLIISEEDVRENVVTYDDEGGGEEDTEAFDISALRNPAAAEELKYRRDIRPDVQLTPRHQTLSALETIDVHEFIKQRLAEADLDPSVPPYDSLQTYAYEGQRSEAGSISSLDSVTTQSDQDYHYLGDWGPEFKKLAELYGEIESERTT
;
A
#
# COMPACT_ATOMS: atom_id res chain seq x y z
N MET A 1 33.32 41.14 14.18
CA MET A 1 32.94 41.83 15.44
C MET A 1 33.34 40.86 16.58
N LYS A 2 34.11 41.19 17.63
CA LYS A 2 34.06 42.31 18.62
C LYS A 2 32.67 42.39 19.30
N ILE A 3 32.48 42.42 20.63
CA ILE A 3 33.38 42.51 21.82
C ILE A 3 32.54 42.08 23.06
N THR A 4 32.97 41.50 24.19
CA THR A 4 34.09 40.62 24.63
C THR A 4 33.75 40.06 26.03
N SER A 5 34.42 38.98 26.50
CA SER A 5 34.80 38.65 27.91
C SER A 5 33.72 38.45 29.02
N THR A 6 33.86 37.58 30.04
CA THR A 6 34.73 36.41 30.37
C THR A 6 34.26 35.75 31.69
N SER A 7 34.59 34.46 31.93
CA SER A 7 34.88 33.81 33.25
C SER A 7 33.79 33.74 34.35
N CYS A 8 33.76 32.77 35.29
CA CYS A 8 34.44 31.46 35.43
C CYS A 8 33.78 30.58 36.54
N ILE A 9 33.81 29.26 36.34
CA ILE A 9 34.13 28.18 37.33
C ILE A 9 33.21 27.98 38.59
N CYS A 10 32.97 26.70 38.91
CA CYS A 10 32.22 26.16 40.06
C CYS A 10 32.97 26.33 41.41
N PRO A 11 32.32 26.24 42.59
CA PRO A 11 32.43 24.98 43.36
C PRO A 11 31.20 24.62 44.23
N VAL A 12 31.40 23.69 45.18
CA VAL A 12 30.40 22.93 45.95
C VAL A 12 30.34 23.38 47.44
N LEU A 13 29.33 22.88 48.18
CA LEU A 13 29.12 22.82 49.66
C LEU A 13 28.30 23.91 50.38
N VAL A 14 27.18 23.46 50.97
CA VAL A 14 26.84 23.45 52.43
C VAL A 14 27.21 24.68 53.29
N CYS A 15 26.21 25.31 53.96
CA CYS A 15 26.12 25.31 55.44
C CYS A 15 24.81 25.89 56.06
N LEU A 16 24.69 25.67 57.38
CA LEU A 16 23.66 26.07 58.36
C LEU A 16 23.45 27.59 58.58
N CYS A 17 22.23 27.96 59.01
CA CYS A 17 21.89 28.84 60.15
C CYS A 17 20.40 28.58 60.52
N PHE A 18 19.92 28.32 61.74
CA PHE A 18 20.10 28.89 63.11
C PHE A 18 19.52 30.31 63.35
N VAL A 19 18.38 30.37 64.06
CA VAL A 19 18.11 31.24 65.27
C VAL A 19 18.02 32.78 65.01
N GLN A 20 17.07 33.59 65.54
CA GLN A 20 16.16 33.50 66.71
C GLN A 20 14.98 34.52 66.66
N ARG A 21 13.86 34.24 67.39
CA ARG A 21 12.92 35.22 68.05
C ARG A 21 12.08 36.17 67.14
N CYS A 22 10.96 36.79 67.58
CA CYS A 22 10.42 37.00 68.94
C CYS A 22 8.86 37.18 69.01
N TYR A 23 8.28 36.83 70.17
CA TYR A 23 7.00 37.24 70.80
C TYR A 23 5.64 37.30 70.06
N GLY A 24 4.69 36.53 70.62
CA GLY A 24 3.26 36.85 70.80
C GLY A 24 2.76 36.16 72.07
N THR A 25 1.93 36.80 72.91
CA THR A 25 1.74 36.38 74.32
C THR A 25 0.28 36.23 74.77
N SER A 26 -0.02 35.16 75.51
CA SER A 26 -1.09 35.10 76.52
C SER A 26 -0.73 34.08 77.61
N HIS A 27 -1.32 34.21 78.80
CA HIS A 27 -0.83 33.57 80.03
C HIS A 27 -1.48 32.23 80.37
N HIS A 28 -0.66 31.25 80.76
CA HIS A 28 -1.05 30.25 81.75
C HIS A 28 -0.96 30.83 83.16
N SER A 29 -1.92 30.47 84.02
CA SER A 29 -1.76 30.50 85.48
C SER A 29 -2.19 29.15 86.04
N SER A 30 -1.43 28.60 87.00
CA SER A 30 -1.79 27.38 87.71
C SER A 30 -2.19 27.72 89.14
N VAL A 31 -3.30 27.14 89.60
CA VAL A 31 -3.74 27.26 90.99
C VAL A 31 -3.44 25.94 91.71
N LYS A 32 -2.68 26.02 92.80
CA LYS A 32 -2.29 24.85 93.60
C LYS A 32 -3.45 24.39 94.48
N VAL A 33 -3.76 23.10 94.44
CA VAL A 33 -4.60 22.46 95.46
C VAL A 33 -3.96 22.67 96.83
N THR A 34 -4.69 23.30 97.75
CA THR A 34 -4.21 23.60 99.10
C THR A 34 -5.06 22.83 100.11
N ARG A 35 -4.42 21.92 100.85
CA ARG A 35 -5.05 21.05 101.84
C ARG A 35 -5.27 21.81 103.15
N ASN A 36 -6.52 22.01 103.56
CA ASN A 36 -6.86 22.50 104.90
C ASN A 36 -7.94 21.61 105.55
N GLN A 37 -7.78 21.34 106.84
CA GLN A 37 -8.78 20.68 107.67
C GLN A 37 -9.47 21.71 108.57
N THR A 38 -10.80 21.68 108.63
CA THR A 38 -11.59 22.38 109.66
C THR A 38 -12.64 21.42 110.22
N LYS A 39 -13.09 21.69 111.46
CA LYS A 39 -13.89 20.76 112.27
C LYS A 39 -15.39 20.83 111.98
N HIS A 40 -16.09 19.77 112.41
CA HIS A 40 -17.54 19.75 112.66
C HIS A 40 -18.05 20.99 113.43
N SER A 41 -19.25 21.44 113.06
CA SER A 41 -20.31 21.79 114.01
C SER A 41 -21.69 21.74 113.34
N GLU A 42 -22.57 20.88 113.85
CA GLU A 42 -24.03 20.89 113.66
C GLU A 42 -24.53 20.76 112.20
N GLY A 43 -25.85 20.67 112.00
CA GLY A 43 -26.40 20.32 110.68
C GLY A 43 -27.89 20.59 110.51
N GLU A 44 -28.26 20.85 109.26
CA GLU A 44 -29.64 21.00 108.78
C GLU A 44 -29.85 20.11 107.55
N THR A 45 -31.11 19.76 107.27
CA THR A 45 -31.46 18.77 106.24
C THR A 45 -31.64 19.42 104.86
N GLU A 46 -30.65 19.30 103.97
CA GLU A 46 -30.83 19.66 102.55
C GLU A 46 -31.75 18.67 101.84
N VAL A 47 -32.88 19.16 101.33
CA VAL A 47 -33.74 18.43 100.40
C VAL A 47 -33.16 18.54 98.99
N HIS A 48 -32.61 17.45 98.46
CA HIS A 48 -32.04 17.43 97.11
C HIS A 48 -33.12 17.61 96.01
N HIS A 49 -33.39 18.87 95.63
CA HIS A 49 -34.01 19.18 94.35
C HIS A 49 -33.04 18.88 93.19
N ARG A 50 -33.02 17.62 92.77
CA ARG A 50 -32.36 17.20 91.52
C ARG A 50 -33.12 17.83 90.34
N PRO A 51 -32.49 18.67 89.49
CA PRO A 51 -33.14 19.11 88.26
C PRO A 51 -33.45 17.88 87.37
N LYS A 52 -34.61 17.86 86.70
CA LYS A 52 -34.89 16.84 85.67
C LYS A 52 -33.74 16.89 84.65
N ARG A 53 -33.00 15.80 84.46
CA ARG A 53 -32.29 15.59 83.19
C ARG A 53 -33.37 15.44 82.12
N GLY A 54 -33.21 16.13 80.98
CA GLY A 54 -34.06 15.85 79.82
C GLY A 54 -33.94 14.37 79.43
N TRP A 55 -35.05 13.75 79.06
CA TRP A 55 -35.04 12.38 78.56
C TRP A 55 -34.42 12.37 77.17
N VAL A 56 -33.39 11.54 76.97
CA VAL A 56 -32.76 11.35 75.65
C VAL A 56 -33.52 10.24 74.92
N TRP A 57 -34.73 10.58 74.45
CA TRP A 57 -35.60 9.74 73.61
C TRP A 57 -36.17 10.57 72.46
N ASN A 58 -35.28 11.30 71.78
CA ASN A 58 -35.62 12.25 70.72
C ASN A 58 -35.80 11.56 69.34
N GLN A 59 -35.91 10.24 69.28
CA GLN A 59 -35.99 9.47 68.03
C GLN A 59 -37.00 8.31 68.16
N PHE A 60 -38.00 8.28 67.28
CA PHE A 60 -38.79 7.09 66.96
C PHE A 60 -38.37 6.53 65.60
N PHE A 61 -38.76 5.29 65.31
CA PHE A 61 -38.44 4.58 64.07
C PHE A 61 -39.71 4.00 63.45
N VAL A 62 -39.85 4.13 62.14
CA VAL A 62 -40.99 3.63 61.36
C VAL A 62 -40.47 2.96 60.10
N LEU A 63 -40.83 1.71 59.87
CA LEU A 63 -40.51 1.00 58.62
C LEU A 63 -41.27 1.63 57.44
N GLU A 64 -40.59 1.80 56.32
CA GLU A 64 -41.20 2.27 55.07
C GLU A 64 -42.14 1.25 54.42
N GLU A 65 -42.85 1.67 53.37
CA GLU A 65 -43.77 0.87 52.54
C GLU A 65 -44.66 -0.13 53.30
N HIS A 66 -45.18 0.30 54.46
CA HIS A 66 -46.04 -0.51 55.30
C HIS A 66 -47.42 -0.72 54.65
N MET A 67 -47.60 -1.84 53.96
CA MET A 67 -48.83 -2.23 53.24
C MET A 67 -50.02 -2.64 54.14
N GLY A 68 -50.11 -2.11 55.36
CA GLY A 68 -51.20 -2.39 56.31
C GLY A 68 -52.47 -1.59 56.01
N PRO A 69 -53.68 -2.15 56.28
CA PRO A 69 -54.93 -1.39 56.23
C PRO A 69 -55.14 -0.53 57.49
N ASP A 70 -54.47 -0.87 58.59
CA ASP A 70 -54.52 -0.18 59.87
C ASP A 70 -53.35 0.82 59.98
N PRO A 71 -53.53 1.99 60.64
CA PRO A 71 -52.44 2.95 60.84
C PRO A 71 -51.24 2.35 61.59
N GLN A 72 -50.05 2.53 61.04
CA GLN A 72 -48.81 1.95 61.56
C GLN A 72 -48.41 2.63 62.88
N TYR A 73 -48.29 1.88 63.96
CA TYR A 73 -47.89 2.42 65.27
C TYR A 73 -46.44 2.91 65.28
N VAL A 74 -46.22 4.15 65.71
CA VAL A 74 -44.91 4.80 65.76
C VAL A 74 -44.32 4.78 67.17
N GLY A 75 -45.17 4.94 68.19
CA GLY A 75 -44.76 5.05 69.59
C GLY A 75 -45.74 5.87 70.42
N LYS A 76 -45.37 6.10 71.69
CA LYS A 76 -46.20 6.79 72.67
C LYS A 76 -45.48 7.99 73.27
N LEU A 77 -46.18 9.10 73.39
CA LEU A 77 -45.79 10.21 74.25
C LEU A 77 -46.59 10.15 75.55
N HIS A 78 -45.91 10.35 76.68
CA HIS A 78 -46.53 10.33 77.99
C HIS A 78 -45.91 11.39 78.90
N SER A 79 -46.74 12.19 79.55
CA SER A 79 -46.31 13.17 80.53
C SER A 79 -46.32 12.57 81.93
N ASN A 80 -45.26 12.79 82.72
CA ASN A 80 -45.27 12.49 84.17
C ASN A 80 -46.32 13.28 84.97
N SER A 81 -47.01 14.24 84.34
CA SER A 81 -48.11 15.01 84.93
C SER A 81 -49.49 14.38 84.62
N ASP A 82 -49.54 13.41 83.71
CA ASP A 82 -50.70 12.58 83.40
C ASP A 82 -50.88 11.47 84.44
N LYS A 83 -52.13 11.26 84.86
CA LYS A 83 -52.52 10.28 85.89
C LYS A 83 -53.39 9.16 85.34
N GLY A 84 -53.63 9.12 84.03
CA GLY A 84 -54.59 8.22 83.40
C GLY A 84 -56.05 8.60 83.68
N ASP A 85 -56.30 9.81 84.18
CA ASP A 85 -57.63 10.37 84.46
C ASP A 85 -58.20 11.20 83.29
N GLY A 86 -57.47 11.26 82.16
CA GLY A 86 -57.83 12.06 80.99
C GLY A 86 -57.67 13.57 81.18
N SER A 87 -57.07 14.04 82.28
CA SER A 87 -56.86 15.48 82.54
C SER A 87 -55.84 16.13 81.60
N VAL A 88 -54.94 15.34 81.02
CA VAL A 88 -53.95 15.78 80.04
C VAL A 88 -54.51 15.64 78.63
N LYS A 89 -54.13 16.56 77.74
CA LYS A 89 -54.28 16.45 76.29
C LYS A 89 -52.91 16.54 75.61
N TYR A 90 -52.63 15.60 74.73
CA TYR A 90 -51.43 15.60 73.90
C TYR A 90 -51.67 16.33 72.58
N ILE A 91 -50.68 17.12 72.13
CA ILE A 91 -50.69 17.84 70.86
C ILE A 91 -49.38 17.54 70.13
N LEU A 92 -49.49 17.31 68.81
CA LEU A 92 -48.39 17.09 67.89
C LEU A 92 -48.37 18.23 66.85
N THR A 93 -47.20 18.82 66.66
CA THR A 93 -46.86 19.93 65.75
C THR A 93 -45.61 19.58 64.94
N GLY A 94 -45.29 20.35 63.90
CA GLY A 94 -44.12 20.09 63.03
C GLY A 94 -44.46 19.34 61.73
N GLU A 95 -43.48 18.65 61.15
CA GLU A 95 -43.56 18.12 59.79
C GLU A 95 -44.47 16.89 59.66
N GLY A 96 -45.53 16.99 58.85
CA GLY A 96 -46.48 15.89 58.63
C GLY A 96 -47.45 15.65 59.78
N ALA A 97 -47.41 16.46 60.85
CA ALA A 97 -48.39 16.41 61.94
C ALA A 97 -49.82 16.56 61.40
N GLY A 98 -50.74 15.71 61.85
CA GLY A 98 -52.15 15.69 61.46
C GLY A 98 -52.45 15.26 60.01
N THR A 99 -51.44 14.87 59.22
CA THR A 99 -51.60 14.54 57.79
C THR A 99 -50.81 13.31 57.33
N ILE A 100 -49.74 12.99 58.03
CA ILE A 100 -48.95 11.75 57.93
C ILE A 100 -48.95 11.09 59.31
N PHE A 101 -48.58 11.84 60.35
CA PHE A 101 -48.55 11.36 61.73
C PHE A 101 -49.73 11.93 62.53
N ILE A 102 -50.54 11.06 63.12
CA ILE A 102 -51.67 11.44 63.98
C ILE A 102 -51.41 10.93 65.40
N ILE A 103 -51.59 11.83 66.37
CA ILE A 103 -51.57 11.49 67.80
C ILE A 103 -52.99 11.36 68.33
N ASP A 104 -53.27 10.34 69.13
CA ASP A 104 -54.46 10.29 69.97
C ASP A 104 -54.28 11.28 71.14
N ASP A 105 -55.17 12.27 71.21
CA ASP A 105 -55.09 13.35 72.19
C ASP A 105 -55.30 12.88 73.65
N THR A 106 -55.85 11.67 73.84
CA THR A 106 -56.16 11.05 75.14
C THR A 106 -55.08 10.09 75.62
N THR A 107 -54.56 9.22 74.74
CA THR A 107 -53.57 8.20 75.10
C THR A 107 -52.13 8.61 74.81
N GLY A 108 -51.91 9.61 73.94
CA GLY A 108 -50.59 10.01 73.46
C GLY A 108 -49.96 9.03 72.46
N ASP A 109 -50.70 8.05 71.95
CA ASP A 109 -50.23 7.10 70.93
C ASP A 109 -50.18 7.74 69.54
N ILE A 110 -49.02 7.64 68.86
CA ILE A 110 -48.76 8.20 67.54
C ILE A 110 -48.83 7.08 66.49
N HIS A 111 -49.53 7.33 65.38
CA HIS A 111 -49.65 6.43 64.25
C HIS A 111 -49.33 7.15 62.93
N SER A 112 -48.68 6.46 61.98
CA SER A 112 -48.62 6.88 60.58
C SER A 112 -49.89 6.43 59.84
N THR A 113 -50.52 7.33 59.09
CA THR A 113 -51.72 7.05 58.28
C THR A 113 -51.42 6.90 56.78
N LYS A 114 -50.14 6.85 56.40
CA LYS A 114 -49.66 6.66 55.04
C LYS A 114 -48.43 5.75 55.05
N SER A 115 -48.14 5.10 53.92
CA SER A 115 -46.80 4.62 53.66
C SER A 115 -45.81 5.79 53.67
N LEU A 116 -44.58 5.47 54.07
CA LEU A 116 -43.42 6.36 53.99
C LEU A 116 -42.44 5.73 52.99
N ASP A 117 -41.53 6.57 52.50
CA ASP A 117 -40.55 6.31 51.44
C ASP A 117 -39.26 7.04 51.89
N ARG A 118 -38.19 6.29 52.18
CA ARG A 118 -36.94 6.80 52.78
C ARG A 118 -36.12 7.58 51.74
N GLU A 119 -36.14 7.13 50.49
CA GLU A 119 -35.55 7.75 49.30
C GLU A 119 -36.11 9.15 49.07
N GLN A 120 -37.41 9.32 49.28
CA GLN A 120 -38.08 10.61 49.27
C GLN A 120 -37.80 11.43 50.54
N LYS A 121 -37.87 10.82 51.74
CA LYS A 121 -37.57 11.53 52.99
C LYS A 121 -37.14 10.61 54.15
N THR A 122 -35.85 10.59 54.43
CA THR A 122 -35.20 9.80 55.51
C THR A 122 -35.69 10.07 56.94
N HIS A 123 -36.16 11.27 57.26
CA HIS A 123 -36.63 11.62 58.61
C HIS A 123 -37.54 12.85 58.64
N TYR A 124 -38.39 12.95 59.66
CA TYR A 124 -39.31 14.06 59.92
C TYR A 124 -39.04 14.67 61.29
N VAL A 125 -39.03 16.01 61.39
CA VAL A 125 -38.88 16.72 62.67
C VAL A 125 -40.25 17.14 63.19
N LEU A 126 -40.57 16.73 64.41
CA LEU A 126 -41.84 16.93 65.08
C LEU A 126 -41.65 17.54 66.47
N HIS A 127 -42.67 18.27 66.90
CA HIS A 127 -42.74 18.93 68.20
C HIS A 127 -43.97 18.42 68.93
N ALA A 128 -43.86 18.17 70.23
CA ALA A 128 -44.99 17.73 71.04
C ALA A 128 -45.12 18.51 72.33
N GLN A 129 -46.37 18.74 72.73
CA GLN A 129 -46.71 19.45 73.95
C GLN A 129 -47.86 18.75 74.68
N ALA A 130 -47.70 18.57 76.00
CA ALA A 130 -48.76 18.10 76.89
C ALA A 130 -49.41 19.31 77.57
N ILE A 131 -50.73 19.46 77.44
CA ILE A 131 -51.50 20.56 78.02
C ILE A 131 -52.59 20.05 78.98
N ASP A 132 -53.01 20.89 79.93
CA ASP A 132 -54.20 20.66 80.75
C ASP A 132 -55.45 20.77 79.86
N ARG A 133 -56.22 19.68 79.73
CA ARG A 133 -57.42 19.58 78.87
C ARG A 133 -58.53 20.55 79.26
N ARG A 134 -58.53 21.06 80.50
CA ARG A 134 -59.53 21.98 81.05
C ARG A 134 -59.07 23.45 81.06
N THR A 135 -57.76 23.71 81.19
CA THR A 135 -57.23 25.09 81.23
C THR A 135 -56.42 25.52 80.00
N ASN A 136 -56.13 24.58 79.08
CA ASN A 136 -55.28 24.76 77.89
C ASN A 136 -53.91 25.38 78.18
N LYS A 137 -53.35 25.12 79.37
CA LYS A 137 -52.00 25.53 79.76
C LYS A 137 -51.00 24.39 79.53
N PRO A 138 -49.78 24.67 79.04
CA PRO A 138 -48.71 23.69 79.00
C PRO A 138 -48.42 23.13 80.40
N LEU A 139 -48.36 21.80 80.51
CA LEU A 139 -47.99 21.07 81.73
C LEU A 139 -46.50 20.68 81.72
N GLU A 140 -45.95 20.46 80.54
CA GLU A 140 -44.52 20.26 80.27
C GLU A 140 -44.15 21.19 79.08
N PRO A 141 -42.87 21.56 78.91
CA PRO A 141 -42.42 22.33 77.75
C PRO A 141 -42.64 21.57 76.43
N GLU A 142 -42.63 22.30 75.32
CA GLU A 142 -42.60 21.69 73.99
C GLU A 142 -41.29 20.92 73.78
N SER A 143 -41.39 19.68 73.30
CA SER A 143 -40.26 18.77 73.10
C SER A 143 -40.12 18.43 71.62
N GLU A 144 -38.94 18.68 71.06
CA GLU A 144 -38.58 18.23 69.72
C GLU A 144 -38.17 16.75 69.72
N PHE A 145 -38.65 16.01 68.73
CA PHE A 145 -38.24 14.66 68.43
C PHE A 145 -38.26 14.40 66.92
N ILE A 146 -37.56 13.36 66.49
CA ILE A 146 -37.41 12.98 65.10
C ILE A 146 -38.09 11.64 64.89
N ILE A 147 -38.87 11.49 63.83
CA ILE A 147 -39.24 10.17 63.31
C ILE A 147 -38.24 9.85 62.20
N LYS A 148 -37.45 8.79 62.38
CA LYS A 148 -36.60 8.23 61.33
C LYS A 148 -37.38 7.16 60.57
N VAL A 149 -37.29 7.21 59.25
CA VAL A 149 -37.75 6.12 58.40
C VAL A 149 -36.67 5.02 58.42
N GLN A 150 -37.07 3.76 58.60
CA GLN A 150 -36.20 2.60 58.55
C GLN A 150 -36.24 1.98 57.16
N ASP A 151 -35.03 1.77 56.65
CA ASP A 151 -34.69 1.19 55.35
C ASP A 151 -35.21 -0.23 55.14
N ILE A 152 -35.79 -0.46 53.95
CA ILE A 152 -36.15 -1.76 53.39
C ILE A 152 -35.48 -1.88 52.01
N ASN A 153 -34.88 -3.03 51.71
CA ASN A 153 -34.17 -3.27 50.45
C ASN A 153 -35.16 -3.42 49.26
N ASP A 154 -35.71 -2.31 48.76
CA ASP A 154 -36.71 -2.26 47.69
C ASP A 154 -36.14 -1.82 46.33
N ASN A 155 -34.98 -1.15 46.32
CA ASN A 155 -34.29 -0.80 45.08
C ASN A 155 -33.31 -1.89 44.64
N ALA A 156 -33.28 -2.14 43.33
CA ALA A 156 -32.23 -2.94 42.73
C ALA A 156 -31.05 -2.04 42.28
N PRO A 157 -29.79 -2.51 42.38
CA PRO A 157 -28.62 -1.80 41.89
C PRO A 157 -28.73 -1.42 40.41
N LYS A 158 -28.46 -0.16 40.06
CA LYS A 158 -28.55 0.36 38.68
C LYS A 158 -27.16 0.79 38.19
N PHE A 159 -26.74 0.27 37.03
CA PHE A 159 -25.51 0.71 36.36
C PHE A 159 -25.72 2.09 35.70
N THR A 160 -24.74 2.99 35.83
CA THR A 160 -24.86 4.39 35.39
C THR A 160 -24.70 4.59 33.88
N ASP A 161 -23.79 3.84 33.25
CA ASP A 161 -23.33 4.12 31.87
C ASP A 161 -23.38 2.88 30.94
N GLY A 162 -24.26 1.92 31.25
CA GLY A 162 -24.44 0.70 30.46
C GLY A 162 -25.33 0.89 29.22
N PRO A 163 -25.11 0.13 28.12
CA PRO A 163 -24.09 -0.89 27.92
C PRO A 163 -22.72 -0.30 27.56
N TYR A 164 -21.65 -0.97 28.00
CA TYR A 164 -20.28 -0.52 27.81
C TYR A 164 -19.64 -1.13 26.56
N ILE A 165 -18.76 -0.38 25.90
CA ILE A 165 -17.92 -0.85 24.78
C ILE A 165 -16.47 -0.48 25.10
N VAL A 166 -15.55 -1.43 24.97
CA VAL A 166 -14.13 -1.25 25.31
C VAL A 166 -13.22 -2.09 24.42
N THR A 167 -12.01 -1.59 24.16
CA THR A 167 -10.95 -2.28 23.40
C THR A 167 -9.81 -2.70 24.32
N VAL A 168 -9.21 -3.87 24.03
CA VAL A 168 -8.12 -4.46 24.84
C VAL A 168 -7.08 -5.07 23.90
N PRO A 169 -5.77 -4.81 24.05
CA PRO A 169 -4.75 -5.50 23.26
C PRO A 169 -4.76 -7.00 23.55
N GLU A 170 -4.66 -7.79 22.50
CA GLU A 170 -4.44 -9.23 22.63
C GLU A 170 -3.03 -9.57 23.13
N MET A 171 -2.82 -10.85 23.44
CA MET A 171 -1.58 -11.37 24.05
C MET A 171 -1.04 -10.50 25.20
N SER A 172 -1.93 -9.88 25.98
CA SER A 172 -1.57 -8.84 26.95
C SER A 172 -0.55 -9.38 27.96
N ASP A 173 0.65 -8.79 27.96
CA ASP A 173 1.92 -9.23 28.55
C ASP A 173 1.88 -10.50 29.42
N MET A 174 2.58 -11.56 28.99
CA MET A 174 2.60 -12.89 29.62
C MET A 174 2.93 -12.92 31.13
N GLU A 175 3.63 -11.90 31.65
CA GLU A 175 3.92 -11.77 33.10
C GLU A 175 2.72 -11.26 33.93
N CYS A 176 1.69 -10.71 33.29
CA CYS A 176 0.60 -9.95 33.91
C CYS A 176 -0.79 -10.52 33.57
N THR A 177 -1.12 -11.73 34.06
CA THR A 177 -2.52 -12.15 34.13
C THR A 177 -3.30 -11.14 34.98
N GLY A 178 -4.32 -10.49 34.42
CA GLY A 178 -5.10 -9.47 35.12
C GLY A 178 -5.03 -8.05 34.53
N THR A 179 -4.71 -7.88 33.24
CA THR A 179 -4.80 -6.58 32.53
C THR A 179 -6.16 -5.92 32.79
N SER A 180 -6.15 -4.68 33.28
CA SER A 180 -7.36 -3.95 33.65
C SER A 180 -8.09 -3.47 32.41
N VAL A 181 -9.28 -4.02 32.17
CA VAL A 181 -10.09 -3.73 30.98
C VAL A 181 -10.95 -2.48 31.19
N LEU A 182 -11.79 -2.50 32.24
CA LEU A 182 -12.77 -1.47 32.52
C LEU A 182 -13.19 -1.58 33.99
N GLN A 183 -13.50 -0.45 34.63
CA GLN A 183 -14.22 -0.45 35.90
C GLN A 183 -15.69 -0.11 35.63
N VAL A 184 -16.61 -0.98 36.04
CA VAL A 184 -18.05 -0.71 35.99
C VAL A 184 -18.57 -0.34 37.38
N THR A 185 -19.51 0.60 37.43
CA THR A 185 -20.11 1.09 38.67
C THR A 185 -21.63 0.91 38.61
N ALA A 186 -22.19 0.31 39.64
CA ALA A 186 -23.62 0.35 39.92
C ALA A 186 -23.85 1.13 41.21
N THR A 187 -24.89 1.96 41.19
CA THR A 187 -25.39 2.71 42.35
C THR A 187 -26.68 2.08 42.82
N ASP A 188 -26.79 1.95 44.14
CA ASP A 188 -28.06 1.65 44.81
C ASP A 188 -28.62 2.92 45.46
N ALA A 189 -29.90 2.90 45.81
CA ALA A 189 -30.58 4.02 46.47
C ALA A 189 -30.72 3.81 47.99
N ASP A 190 -30.80 2.54 48.42
CA ASP A 190 -31.09 2.13 49.79
C ASP A 190 -29.99 2.55 50.80
N ASP A 191 -30.18 2.37 52.10
CA ASP A 191 -29.19 2.82 53.11
C ASP A 191 -27.94 1.89 53.12
N PRO A 192 -26.72 2.40 52.86
CA PRO A 192 -25.51 1.57 52.93
C PRO A 192 -25.08 1.21 54.36
N THR A 193 -25.69 1.81 55.38
CA THR A 193 -25.40 1.60 56.80
C THR A 193 -26.42 0.70 57.51
N TYR A 194 -27.63 0.58 56.99
CA TYR A 194 -28.66 -0.35 57.48
C TYR A 194 -28.66 -1.63 56.63
N GLY A 195 -28.91 -2.80 57.25
CA GLY A 195 -29.02 -4.10 56.57
C GLY A 195 -27.77 -4.66 55.85
N ASN A 196 -26.83 -3.82 55.41
CA ASN A 196 -26.05 -3.96 54.17
C ASN A 196 -26.89 -3.81 52.89
N SER A 197 -28.05 -3.12 52.92
CA SER A 197 -29.00 -3.05 51.78
C SER A 197 -28.31 -2.58 50.49
N ALA A 198 -27.92 -1.30 50.41
CA ALA A 198 -27.18 -0.74 49.27
C ALA A 198 -25.73 -1.24 49.09
N ARG A 199 -25.32 -2.33 49.74
CA ARG A 199 -23.96 -2.87 49.64
C ARG A 199 -23.82 -3.80 48.43
N VAL A 200 -23.61 -3.18 47.28
CA VAL A 200 -23.38 -3.87 46.00
C VAL A 200 -22.15 -4.80 46.02
N VAL A 201 -22.30 -5.98 45.42
CA VAL A 201 -21.26 -6.92 45.04
C VAL A 201 -21.36 -7.24 43.54
N TYR A 202 -20.24 -7.21 42.84
CA TYR A 202 -20.16 -7.47 41.39
C TYR A 202 -19.86 -8.95 41.10
N SER A 203 -20.43 -9.49 40.02
CA SER A 203 -20.15 -10.83 39.53
C SER A 203 -20.35 -10.94 38.00
N ILE A 204 -19.77 -11.97 37.38
CA ILE A 204 -19.94 -12.27 35.94
C ILE A 204 -21.00 -13.37 35.79
N LEU A 205 -22.05 -13.09 35.01
CA LEU A 205 -23.04 -14.09 34.58
C LEU A 205 -22.62 -14.80 33.29
N GLN A 206 -21.93 -14.09 32.40
CA GLN A 206 -21.45 -14.59 31.11
C GLN A 206 -20.13 -13.89 30.75
N GLY A 207 -19.12 -14.64 30.29
CA GLY A 207 -17.79 -14.09 29.96
C GLY A 207 -16.61 -14.87 30.56
N GLN A 208 -16.86 -15.73 31.54
CA GLN A 208 -15.88 -16.74 31.99
C GLN A 208 -15.66 -17.80 30.88
N PRO A 209 -14.46 -18.41 30.78
CA PRO A 209 -13.27 -18.21 31.62
C PRO A 209 -12.39 -16.99 31.24
N TYR A 210 -12.69 -16.28 30.16
CA TYR A 210 -11.83 -15.24 29.58
C TYR A 210 -11.66 -14.01 30.48
N PHE A 211 -12.70 -13.63 31.23
CA PHE A 211 -12.69 -12.45 32.09
C PHE A 211 -13.00 -12.75 33.56
N SER A 212 -12.46 -11.91 34.43
CA SER A 212 -12.74 -11.85 35.87
C SER A 212 -13.22 -10.44 36.25
N VAL A 213 -13.93 -10.31 37.38
CA VAL A 213 -14.31 -9.02 37.95
C VAL A 213 -14.00 -9.02 39.44
N ASP A 214 -13.44 -7.92 39.94
CA ASP A 214 -13.30 -7.71 41.39
C ASP A 214 -14.70 -7.47 42.00
N PRO A 215 -15.16 -8.34 42.93
CA PRO A 215 -16.50 -8.26 43.49
C PRO A 215 -16.76 -7.01 44.34
N LYS A 216 -15.72 -6.26 44.73
CA LYS A 216 -15.85 -5.02 45.53
C LYS A 216 -15.68 -3.76 44.69
N THR A 217 -14.75 -3.76 43.73
CA THR A 217 -14.41 -2.54 42.96
C THR A 217 -15.06 -2.46 41.59
N GLY A 218 -15.61 -3.55 41.07
CA GLY A 218 -16.18 -3.59 39.72
C GLY A 218 -15.15 -3.55 38.59
N VAL A 219 -13.85 -3.68 38.91
CA VAL A 219 -12.76 -3.74 37.92
C VAL A 219 -12.76 -5.09 37.21
N ILE A 220 -13.06 -5.07 35.91
CA ILE A 220 -12.98 -6.20 34.99
C ILE A 220 -11.54 -6.38 34.52
N ARG A 221 -11.05 -7.62 34.50
CA ARG A 221 -9.69 -7.98 34.09
C ARG A 221 -9.67 -9.19 33.16
N THR A 222 -8.70 -9.25 32.25
CA THR A 222 -8.39 -10.49 31.52
C THR A 222 -7.96 -11.58 32.51
N ALA A 223 -8.52 -12.78 32.36
CA ALA A 223 -8.20 -13.95 33.19
C ALA A 223 -7.38 -15.01 32.43
N LEU A 224 -7.27 -14.87 31.11
CA LEU A 224 -6.37 -15.62 30.25
C LEU A 224 -5.37 -14.65 29.59
N HIS A 225 -4.12 -15.09 29.44
CA HIS A 225 -3.04 -14.31 28.80
C HIS A 225 -2.98 -14.58 27.28
N ASN A 226 -3.37 -15.77 26.85
CA ASN A 226 -3.44 -16.21 25.45
C ASN A 226 -4.79 -15.87 24.82
N MET A 227 -5.28 -14.66 25.07
CA MET A 227 -6.39 -14.10 24.29
C MET A 227 -5.83 -13.60 22.95
N ASP A 228 -6.51 -13.98 21.87
CA ASP A 228 -6.02 -14.10 20.50
C ASP A 228 -7.19 -13.73 19.58
N ARG A 229 -6.98 -12.75 18.70
CA ARG A 229 -8.00 -12.05 17.90
C ARG A 229 -8.31 -12.81 16.62
N GLU A 230 -7.30 -13.43 16.01
CA GLU A 230 -7.38 -14.31 14.83
C GLU A 230 -8.27 -15.53 15.14
N ALA A 231 -8.18 -16.07 16.36
CA ALA A 231 -9.08 -17.08 16.89
C ALA A 231 -10.44 -16.48 17.29
N ARG A 232 -10.47 -15.31 17.96
CA ARG A 232 -11.71 -14.62 18.33
C ARG A 232 -11.54 -13.14 18.71
N GLU A 233 -11.93 -12.24 17.82
CA GLU A 233 -11.92 -10.79 18.08
C GLU A 233 -12.95 -10.29 19.12
N HIS A 234 -14.18 -10.80 19.11
CA HIS A 234 -15.30 -10.22 19.88
C HIS A 234 -15.78 -11.06 21.07
N TYR A 235 -15.88 -10.40 22.23
CA TYR A 235 -16.43 -10.96 23.46
C TYR A 235 -17.57 -10.07 23.99
N SER A 236 -18.56 -10.70 24.62
CA SER A 236 -19.64 -10.00 25.31
C SER A 236 -19.75 -10.57 26.72
N VAL A 237 -19.59 -9.70 27.71
CA VAL A 237 -19.51 -10.03 29.13
C VAL A 237 -20.71 -9.41 29.84
N VAL A 238 -21.51 -10.23 30.53
CA VAL A 238 -22.65 -9.76 31.32
C VAL A 238 -22.23 -9.68 32.78
N ILE A 239 -22.17 -8.46 33.31
CA ILE A 239 -21.90 -8.19 34.72
C ILE A 239 -23.24 -8.05 35.46
N GLN A 240 -23.33 -8.66 36.63
CA GLN A 240 -24.41 -8.45 37.60
C GLN A 240 -23.87 -7.67 38.79
N ALA A 241 -24.59 -6.62 39.17
CA ALA A 241 -24.46 -5.94 40.45
C ALA A 241 -25.60 -6.42 41.34
N LYS A 242 -25.27 -6.92 42.54
CA LYS A 242 -26.24 -7.46 43.48
C LYS A 242 -26.07 -6.82 44.86
N ASP A 243 -27.17 -6.36 45.44
CA ASP A 243 -27.25 -5.72 46.76
C ASP A 243 -27.03 -6.71 47.93
N MET A 244 -27.32 -6.31 49.17
CA MET A 244 -27.25 -7.17 50.37
C MET A 244 -25.91 -7.91 50.55
N ALA A 245 -24.80 -7.32 50.09
CA ALA A 245 -23.49 -7.97 49.99
C ALA A 245 -23.49 -9.31 49.21
N GLY A 246 -24.39 -9.46 48.23
CA GLY A 246 -24.58 -10.63 47.39
C GLY A 246 -25.47 -11.74 47.97
N GLN A 247 -26.03 -11.57 49.18
CA GLN A 247 -26.72 -12.63 49.93
C GLN A 247 -28.03 -13.14 49.29
N VAL A 248 -28.49 -14.33 49.69
CA VAL A 248 -29.73 -14.92 49.19
C VAL A 248 -30.93 -14.14 49.73
N GLY A 249 -31.66 -13.47 48.85
CA GLY A 249 -32.72 -12.51 49.19
C GLY A 249 -32.58 -11.20 48.40
N GLY A 250 -31.33 -10.78 48.17
CA GLY A 250 -31.01 -9.52 47.51
C GLY A 250 -31.38 -9.42 46.02
N LEU A 251 -31.75 -8.21 45.59
CA LEU A 251 -32.08 -7.81 44.22
C LEU A 251 -30.82 -7.56 43.38
N SER A 252 -30.97 -7.45 42.07
CA SER A 252 -29.82 -7.27 41.17
C SER A 252 -30.14 -6.56 39.88
N GLY A 253 -29.26 -5.64 39.47
CA GLY A 253 -29.17 -5.17 38.10
C GLY A 253 -28.12 -5.92 37.30
N SER A 254 -28.21 -5.87 35.97
CA SER A 254 -27.19 -6.40 35.06
C SER A 254 -26.89 -5.42 33.92
N THR A 255 -25.68 -5.49 33.39
CA THR A 255 -25.23 -4.71 32.24
C THR A 255 -24.34 -5.56 31.33
N THR A 256 -24.28 -5.20 30.06
CA THR A 256 -23.43 -5.85 29.07
C THR A 256 -22.21 -4.98 28.77
N VAL A 257 -21.04 -5.61 28.74
CA VAL A 257 -19.76 -5.03 28.34
C VAL A 257 -19.30 -5.78 27.09
N ASN A 258 -19.30 -5.08 25.95
CA ASN A 258 -18.78 -5.61 24.70
C ASN A 258 -17.28 -5.27 24.61
N ILE A 259 -16.46 -6.29 24.44
CA ILE A 259 -15.00 -6.21 24.46
C ILE A 259 -14.48 -6.69 23.10
N THR A 260 -13.77 -5.81 22.41
CA THR A 260 -13.09 -6.11 21.14
C THR A 260 -11.59 -6.20 21.39
N LEU A 261 -10.96 -7.28 20.96
CA LEU A 261 -9.51 -7.38 20.96
C LEU A 261 -8.92 -6.47 19.87
N THR A 262 -7.85 -5.74 20.20
CA THR A 262 -7.11 -4.93 19.25
C THR A 262 -5.82 -5.61 18.85
N ASP A 263 -5.67 -5.69 17.54
CA ASP A 263 -4.62 -6.30 16.74
C ASP A 263 -3.18 -6.00 17.21
N VAL A 264 -2.35 -7.05 17.27
CA VAL A 264 -0.92 -7.01 17.58
C VAL A 264 -0.14 -7.69 16.44
N ASN A 265 1.11 -7.26 16.19
CA ASN A 265 1.96 -7.98 15.23
C ASN A 265 2.59 -9.21 15.88
N ASP A 266 1.94 -10.36 15.75
CA ASP A 266 2.46 -11.66 16.19
C ASP A 266 2.56 -12.71 15.05
N ASN A 267 1.79 -12.58 13.96
CA ASN A 267 1.82 -13.53 12.85
C ASN A 267 2.77 -13.09 11.71
N PRO A 268 3.97 -13.68 11.59
CA PRO A 268 4.87 -13.36 10.49
C PRO A 268 4.28 -13.78 9.13
N PRO A 269 4.38 -12.96 8.06
CA PRO A 269 3.82 -13.23 6.75
C PRO A 269 4.41 -14.51 6.17
N ARG A 270 3.57 -15.40 5.64
CA ARG A 270 3.96 -16.70 5.07
C ARG A 270 3.59 -16.81 3.61
N PHE A 271 4.54 -17.25 2.78
CA PHE A 271 4.22 -17.60 1.41
C PHE A 271 3.49 -18.96 1.36
N PRO A 272 2.28 -19.06 0.75
CA PRO A 272 1.59 -20.32 0.55
C PRO A 272 2.40 -21.41 -0.18
N GLN A 273 3.44 -21.04 -0.93
CA GLN A 273 4.33 -21.96 -1.63
C GLN A 273 5.80 -21.57 -1.43
N LYS A 274 6.69 -22.56 -1.27
CA LYS A 274 8.16 -22.37 -1.21
C LYS A 274 8.81 -22.19 -2.59
N HIS A 275 8.07 -22.54 -3.64
CA HIS A 275 8.49 -22.45 -5.03
C HIS A 275 7.31 -21.93 -5.87
N TYR A 276 7.46 -20.74 -6.43
CA TYR A 276 6.54 -20.18 -7.43
C TYR A 276 7.14 -20.33 -8.82
N GLN A 277 6.27 -20.44 -9.83
CA GLN A 277 6.66 -20.41 -11.23
C GLN A 277 5.83 -19.37 -11.98
N LEU A 278 6.50 -18.44 -12.67
CA LEU A 278 5.90 -17.49 -13.60
C LEU A 278 6.43 -17.74 -15.02
N TYR A 279 5.66 -17.30 -16.01
CA TYR A 279 5.99 -17.35 -17.43
C TYR A 279 5.97 -15.94 -18.00
N VAL A 280 6.94 -15.59 -18.83
CA VAL A 280 7.02 -14.29 -19.51
C VAL A 280 7.58 -14.49 -20.92
N PRO A 281 6.85 -14.11 -22.00
CA PRO A 281 7.40 -14.13 -23.34
C PRO A 281 8.56 -13.14 -23.44
N GLU A 282 9.59 -13.42 -24.23
CA GLU A 282 10.75 -12.51 -24.30
C GLU A 282 10.44 -11.15 -24.93
N SER A 283 9.46 -11.12 -25.83
CA SER A 283 8.86 -9.92 -26.41
C SER A 283 8.09 -9.04 -25.41
N ALA A 284 8.05 -9.41 -24.13
CA ALA A 284 7.51 -8.57 -23.06
C ALA A 284 8.27 -7.24 -22.93
N GLN A 285 7.53 -6.13 -22.97
CA GLN A 285 8.10 -4.79 -22.91
C GLN A 285 8.70 -4.48 -21.53
N VAL A 286 9.80 -3.72 -21.51
CA VAL A 286 10.39 -3.21 -20.26
C VAL A 286 9.37 -2.31 -19.53
N GLY A 287 9.19 -2.55 -18.24
CA GLY A 287 8.17 -1.93 -17.39
C GLY A 287 6.91 -2.77 -17.22
N SER A 288 6.66 -3.78 -18.07
CA SER A 288 5.50 -4.67 -17.95
C SER A 288 5.56 -5.52 -16.67
N ALA A 289 4.39 -5.84 -16.12
CA ALA A 289 4.25 -6.76 -15.00
C ALA A 289 4.34 -8.21 -15.48
N VAL A 290 5.30 -8.95 -14.94
CA VAL A 290 5.57 -10.38 -15.19
C VAL A 290 4.59 -11.27 -14.41
N GLY A 291 4.11 -10.78 -13.27
CA GLY A 291 3.13 -11.46 -12.43
C GLY A 291 3.10 -10.87 -11.03
N LYS A 292 2.28 -11.47 -10.18
CA LYS A 292 2.15 -11.11 -8.76
C LYS A 292 2.55 -12.27 -7.86
N ILE A 293 3.06 -11.94 -6.68
CA ILE A 293 3.33 -12.88 -5.60
C ILE A 293 2.73 -12.32 -4.30
N LYS A 294 2.21 -13.18 -3.43
CA LYS A 294 1.61 -12.77 -2.16
C LYS A 294 2.03 -13.70 -1.03
N ALA A 295 2.51 -13.11 0.06
CA ALA A 295 2.52 -13.75 1.36
C ALA A 295 1.19 -13.47 2.06
N ASN A 296 0.67 -14.46 2.78
CA ASN A 296 -0.50 -14.32 3.62
C ASN A 296 -0.06 -14.01 5.05
N ASP A 297 -0.78 -13.11 5.68
CA ASP A 297 -0.52 -12.58 7.01
C ASP A 297 -1.91 -12.47 7.68
N ALA A 298 -1.99 -12.83 8.97
CA ALA A 298 -3.25 -13.03 9.67
C ALA A 298 -3.72 -11.78 10.41
N ASP A 299 -2.78 -10.90 10.76
CA ASP A 299 -3.01 -9.65 11.48
C ASP A 299 -3.78 -8.66 10.58
N THR A 300 -4.14 -7.49 11.13
CA THR A 300 -4.94 -6.47 10.44
C THR A 300 -4.32 -5.08 10.50
N GLY A 301 -4.92 -4.15 9.74
CA GLY A 301 -4.43 -2.78 9.61
C GLY A 301 -2.94 -2.74 9.22
N SER A 302 -2.16 -2.03 10.03
CA SER A 302 -0.72 -1.82 9.82
C SER A 302 0.19 -2.96 10.27
N ASN A 303 -0.31 -3.96 11.00
CA ASN A 303 0.53 -5.06 11.47
C ASN A 303 0.85 -6.02 10.31
N ALA A 304 -0.20 -6.43 9.59
CA ALA A 304 -0.10 -7.17 8.33
C ALA A 304 0.20 -6.30 7.10
N ASP A 305 0.72 -5.08 7.28
CA ASP A 305 1.38 -4.33 6.21
C ASP A 305 2.82 -4.83 6.06
N MET A 306 3.19 -5.16 4.82
CA MET A 306 4.45 -5.81 4.50
C MET A 306 5.09 -5.19 3.26
N THR A 307 6.38 -5.48 3.04
CA THR A 307 7.11 -5.10 1.83
C THR A 307 7.83 -6.30 1.22
N TYR A 308 7.83 -6.36 -0.10
CA TYR A 308 8.52 -7.40 -0.87
C TYR A 308 9.86 -6.90 -1.41
N SER A 309 10.89 -7.76 -1.36
CA SER A 309 12.22 -7.47 -1.92
C SER A 309 12.85 -8.70 -2.59
N ILE A 310 13.81 -8.46 -3.50
CA ILE A 310 14.61 -9.53 -4.12
C ILE A 310 15.94 -9.61 -3.34
N ILE A 311 16.13 -10.66 -2.54
CA ILE A 311 17.35 -10.82 -1.72
C ILE A 311 18.55 -11.14 -2.62
N ASN A 312 18.38 -12.18 -3.44
CA ASN A 312 19.40 -12.71 -4.33
C ASN A 312 18.74 -13.50 -5.47
N GLY A 313 19.56 -14.02 -6.38
CA GLY A 313 19.12 -14.70 -7.59
C GLY A 313 19.92 -14.28 -8.81
N ASP A 314 19.64 -14.90 -9.93
CA ASP A 314 20.39 -14.73 -11.18
C ASP A 314 19.69 -13.82 -12.21
N GLY A 315 18.54 -13.26 -11.82
CA GLY A 315 17.78 -12.21 -12.50
C GLY A 315 17.79 -10.86 -11.77
N VAL A 316 18.62 -10.71 -10.73
CA VAL A 316 18.80 -9.44 -10.00
C VAL A 316 19.23 -8.35 -10.98
N GLY A 317 18.42 -7.30 -11.10
CA GLY A 317 18.65 -6.20 -12.06
C GLY A 317 18.23 -6.48 -13.51
N VAL A 318 17.65 -7.65 -13.79
CA VAL A 318 16.78 -7.92 -14.97
C VAL A 318 15.32 -7.70 -14.60
N PHE A 319 14.94 -8.07 -13.37
CA PHE A 319 13.62 -7.83 -12.79
C PHE A 319 13.70 -6.86 -11.60
N SER A 320 12.55 -6.31 -11.22
CA SER A 320 12.32 -5.53 -10.01
C SER A 320 10.97 -5.91 -9.41
N ILE A 321 10.86 -5.89 -8.09
CA ILE A 321 9.59 -6.09 -7.38
C ILE A 321 9.15 -4.78 -6.71
N SER A 322 7.84 -4.52 -6.71
CA SER A 322 7.20 -3.39 -6.05
C SER A 322 6.01 -3.88 -5.25
N THR A 323 5.83 -3.36 -4.03
CA THR A 323 4.67 -3.69 -3.19
C THR A 323 3.51 -2.78 -3.55
N ASP A 324 2.38 -3.38 -3.94
CA ASP A 324 1.09 -2.71 -4.00
C ASP A 324 0.50 -2.63 -2.58
N LYS A 325 0.15 -1.42 -2.14
CA LYS A 325 -0.37 -1.16 -0.79
C LYS A 325 -1.84 -1.54 -0.61
N GLU A 326 -2.63 -1.51 -1.67
CA GLU A 326 -4.08 -1.77 -1.56
C GLU A 326 -4.35 -3.28 -1.53
N THR A 327 -3.65 -4.04 -2.37
CA THR A 327 -3.79 -5.50 -2.44
C THR A 327 -2.83 -6.26 -1.52
N ARG A 328 -1.78 -5.60 -1.02
CA ARG A 328 -0.63 -6.20 -0.30
C ARG A 328 0.10 -7.28 -1.12
N GLU A 329 0.15 -7.08 -2.44
CA GLU A 329 0.80 -7.98 -3.41
C GLU A 329 2.17 -7.44 -3.88
N GLY A 330 3.13 -8.35 -4.03
CA GLY A 330 4.41 -8.07 -4.69
C GLY A 330 4.24 -8.18 -6.20
N ILE A 331 4.13 -7.05 -6.89
CA ILE A 331 4.12 -7.00 -8.36
C ILE A 331 5.56 -7.12 -8.85
N LEU A 332 5.87 -8.17 -9.60
CA LEU A 332 7.15 -8.33 -10.28
C LEU A 332 7.06 -7.71 -11.67
N SER A 333 7.97 -6.80 -12.00
CA SER A 333 8.04 -6.13 -13.31
C SER A 333 9.40 -6.27 -13.97
N LEU A 334 9.41 -6.23 -15.30
CA LEU A 334 10.59 -6.39 -16.14
C LEU A 334 11.39 -5.07 -16.22
N LYS A 335 12.71 -5.12 -16.00
CA LYS A 335 13.61 -3.94 -15.98
C LYS A 335 14.59 -3.88 -17.17
N LYS A 336 14.76 -4.99 -17.90
CA LYS A 336 15.59 -5.11 -19.12
C LYS A 336 14.90 -6.04 -20.11
N PRO A 337 15.10 -5.89 -21.43
CA PRO A 337 14.59 -6.87 -22.38
C PRO A 337 15.14 -8.27 -22.06
N LEU A 338 14.33 -9.27 -22.36
CA LEU A 338 14.72 -10.68 -22.28
C LEU A 338 15.31 -11.13 -23.62
N ASN A 339 15.87 -12.33 -23.63
CA ASN A 339 16.31 -13.05 -24.81
C ASN A 339 16.52 -14.52 -24.39
N TYR A 340 15.81 -15.43 -25.03
CA TYR A 340 15.60 -16.80 -24.61
C TYR A 340 16.80 -17.70 -24.92
N GLU A 341 17.41 -17.57 -26.11
CA GLU A 341 18.58 -18.34 -26.59
C GLU A 341 19.74 -18.20 -25.60
N LYS A 342 19.93 -16.96 -25.12
CA LYS A 342 20.91 -16.61 -24.10
C LYS A 342 20.50 -17.09 -22.71
N LYS A 343 19.21 -17.04 -22.33
CA LYS A 343 18.76 -17.46 -21.00
C LYS A 343 17.25 -17.79 -20.89
N LYS A 344 16.94 -19.09 -21.09
CA LYS A 344 15.59 -19.67 -21.02
C LYS A 344 14.88 -19.63 -19.65
N SER A 345 15.60 -19.36 -18.54
CA SER A 345 14.96 -19.18 -17.22
C SER A 345 15.83 -18.42 -16.21
N TYR A 346 15.18 -17.81 -15.24
CA TYR A 346 15.78 -17.12 -14.09
C TYR A 346 15.22 -17.68 -12.78
N THR A 347 15.98 -17.54 -11.69
CA THR A 347 15.58 -17.89 -10.33
C THR A 347 15.89 -16.73 -9.39
N LEU A 348 14.86 -16.24 -8.70
CA LEU A 348 14.93 -15.19 -7.68
C LEU A 348 14.57 -15.76 -6.31
N ASN A 349 15.11 -15.19 -5.24
CA ASN A 349 14.64 -15.40 -3.88
C ASN A 349 13.94 -14.11 -3.40
N ILE A 350 12.63 -14.20 -3.17
CA ILE A 350 11.78 -13.08 -2.77
C ILE A 350 11.57 -13.13 -1.26
N GLU A 351 11.87 -12.03 -0.56
CA GLU A 351 11.48 -11.83 0.83
C GLU A 351 10.16 -11.06 0.89
N GLY A 352 9.26 -11.41 1.80
CA GLY A 352 8.16 -10.57 2.27
C GLY A 352 8.34 -10.33 3.77
N ALA A 353 8.30 -9.08 4.22
CA ALA A 353 8.60 -8.68 5.60
C ALA A 353 7.66 -7.57 6.10
N ASN A 354 7.18 -7.63 7.35
CA ASN A 354 6.31 -6.58 7.92
C ASN A 354 7.02 -5.23 7.99
N THR A 355 6.27 -4.14 7.83
CA THR A 355 6.80 -2.78 8.01
C THR A 355 6.74 -2.30 9.47
N HIS A 356 5.82 -2.83 10.28
CA HIS A 356 5.56 -2.41 11.65
C HIS A 356 5.86 -3.53 12.65
N LEU A 357 7.12 -3.57 13.11
CA LEU A 357 7.60 -4.60 14.06
C LEU A 357 7.38 -4.18 15.51
N ASP A 358 6.68 -4.99 16.31
CA ASP A 358 6.71 -4.89 17.77
C ASP A 358 7.84 -5.77 18.34
N PHE A 359 8.81 -5.14 19.00
CA PHE A 359 9.95 -5.82 19.59
C PHE A 359 9.58 -6.79 20.72
N ARG A 360 8.42 -6.64 21.38
CA ARG A 360 7.92 -7.60 22.39
C ARG A 360 7.78 -9.01 21.80
N PHE A 361 7.29 -9.09 20.56
CA PHE A 361 6.98 -10.34 19.87
C PHE A 361 8.12 -10.84 18.97
N SER A 362 9.29 -10.18 18.98
CA SER A 362 10.51 -10.59 18.27
C SER A 362 11.05 -11.98 18.62
N HIS A 363 10.51 -12.61 19.68
CA HIS A 363 10.79 -13.98 20.08
C HIS A 363 9.98 -15.03 19.28
N LEU A 364 8.85 -14.65 18.66
CA LEU A 364 8.01 -15.53 17.84
C LEU A 364 8.64 -15.85 16.49
N GLY A 365 9.51 -14.97 15.99
CA GLY A 365 10.42 -15.29 14.90
C GLY A 365 10.92 -14.08 14.11
N PRO A 366 11.57 -14.33 12.97
CA PRO A 366 11.72 -13.30 11.95
C PRO A 366 10.33 -12.96 11.38
N PHE A 367 9.92 -11.70 11.50
CA PHE A 367 8.71 -11.10 10.91
C PHE A 367 8.81 -10.95 9.39
N LYS A 368 9.12 -12.08 8.75
CA LYS A 368 9.38 -12.24 7.33
C LYS A 368 9.52 -13.70 6.93
N ASP A 369 9.22 -13.97 5.67
CA ASP A 369 9.42 -15.26 5.03
C ASP A 369 10.07 -15.08 3.65
N ALA A 370 10.63 -16.16 3.09
CA ALA A 370 11.31 -16.12 1.81
C ALA A 370 10.96 -17.30 0.92
N THR A 371 10.70 -17.03 -0.36
CA THR A 371 10.28 -18.03 -1.35
C THR A 371 11.06 -17.93 -2.65
N MET A 372 11.29 -19.08 -3.29
CA MET A 372 11.98 -19.16 -4.57
C MET A 372 10.99 -18.92 -5.71
N LEU A 373 11.23 -17.90 -6.51
CA LEU A 373 10.47 -17.60 -7.72
C LEU A 373 11.28 -17.97 -8.96
N LYS A 374 10.85 -19.02 -9.67
CA LYS A 374 11.38 -19.39 -10.98
C LYS A 374 10.59 -18.69 -12.08
N ILE A 375 11.29 -17.98 -12.94
CA ILE A 375 10.72 -17.29 -14.10
C ILE A 375 11.18 -18.07 -15.34
N ILE A 376 10.22 -18.63 -16.09
CA ILE A 376 10.49 -19.25 -17.39
C ILE A 376 10.32 -18.17 -18.45
N VAL A 377 11.33 -18.03 -19.31
CA VAL A 377 11.23 -17.17 -20.49
C VAL A 377 10.54 -17.98 -21.59
N GLY A 378 9.53 -17.38 -22.20
CA GLY A 378 8.84 -17.90 -23.36
C GLY A 378 9.54 -17.50 -24.65
N ASP A 379 9.95 -18.54 -25.37
CA ASP A 379 10.31 -18.63 -26.79
C ASP A 379 9.30 -17.86 -27.66
N VAL A 380 9.72 -16.83 -28.43
CA VAL A 380 8.86 -16.09 -29.37
C VAL A 380 9.59 -15.70 -30.67
N ASP A 381 9.54 -16.61 -31.64
CA ASP A 381 9.67 -16.43 -33.11
C ASP A 381 10.08 -15.00 -33.55
N GLU A 382 11.38 -14.79 -33.77
CA GLU A 382 12.02 -13.55 -34.20
C GLU A 382 12.28 -13.52 -35.74
N PRO A 383 12.47 -12.35 -36.37
CA PRO A 383 12.87 -12.28 -37.78
C PRO A 383 14.36 -12.63 -37.98
N PRO A 384 14.74 -13.45 -39.00
CA PRO A 384 16.13 -13.90 -39.18
C PRO A 384 17.16 -12.77 -39.28
N LEU A 385 18.22 -12.83 -38.46
CA LEU A 385 19.19 -11.75 -38.30
C LEU A 385 20.33 -11.83 -39.33
N PHE A 386 20.55 -10.75 -40.10
CA PHE A 386 21.70 -10.64 -41.00
C PHE A 386 23.02 -10.58 -40.23
N SER A 387 24.03 -11.33 -40.68
CA SER A 387 25.35 -11.44 -40.02
C SER A 387 26.17 -10.14 -40.04
N MET A 388 25.78 -9.15 -40.84
CA MET A 388 26.37 -7.81 -40.92
C MET A 388 25.25 -6.77 -41.05
N PRO A 389 25.37 -5.56 -40.45
CA PRO A 389 24.34 -4.53 -40.48
C PRO A 389 24.20 -3.82 -41.84
N SER A 390 25.22 -3.94 -42.70
CA SER A 390 25.20 -3.59 -44.11
C SER A 390 26.30 -4.36 -44.84
N TYR A 391 26.16 -4.48 -46.16
CA TYR A 391 27.17 -5.10 -47.03
C TYR A 391 27.62 -4.10 -48.09
N VAL A 392 28.92 -4.13 -48.42
CA VAL A 392 29.46 -3.46 -49.61
C VAL A 392 30.06 -4.53 -50.52
N MET A 393 29.71 -4.51 -51.79
CA MET A 393 30.16 -5.47 -52.81
C MET A 393 30.65 -4.70 -54.04
N GLU A 394 31.58 -5.29 -54.79
CA GLU A 394 32.18 -4.64 -55.97
C GLU A 394 32.02 -5.54 -57.20
N VAL A 395 31.69 -4.95 -58.36
CA VAL A 395 31.48 -5.66 -59.63
C VAL A 395 31.93 -4.79 -60.80
N TYR A 396 32.72 -5.34 -61.73
CA TYR A 396 33.09 -4.63 -62.96
C TYR A 396 31.87 -4.45 -63.88
N GLU A 397 31.78 -3.32 -64.57
CA GLU A 397 30.63 -3.07 -65.48
C GLU A 397 30.54 -4.06 -66.65
N ASN A 398 31.71 -4.48 -67.17
CA ASN A 398 31.81 -5.53 -68.19
C ASN A 398 31.39 -6.93 -67.71
N ALA A 399 30.91 -7.07 -66.46
CA ALA A 399 30.39 -8.30 -65.91
C ALA A 399 29.19 -8.80 -66.74
N LYS A 400 29.34 -10.01 -67.29
CA LYS A 400 28.27 -10.68 -68.03
C LYS A 400 27.04 -10.90 -67.14
N ILE A 401 25.86 -10.88 -67.76
CA ILE A 401 24.60 -11.25 -67.11
C ILE A 401 24.74 -12.63 -66.46
N GLY A 402 24.41 -12.73 -65.18
CA GLY A 402 24.57 -13.94 -64.35
C GLY A 402 25.87 -14.01 -63.54
N THR A 403 26.78 -13.03 -63.65
CA THR A 403 27.96 -12.93 -62.78
C THR A 403 27.54 -12.76 -61.32
N ILE A 404 28.19 -13.51 -60.42
CA ILE A 404 27.98 -13.40 -58.97
C ILE A 404 28.69 -12.15 -58.46
N VAL A 405 27.95 -11.30 -57.74
CA VAL A 405 28.44 -10.07 -57.10
C VAL A 405 28.89 -10.34 -55.66
N GLY A 406 28.16 -11.21 -54.96
CA GLY A 406 28.48 -11.63 -53.59
C GLY A 406 27.34 -12.43 -52.96
N THR A 407 27.46 -12.70 -51.66
CA THR A 407 26.47 -13.44 -50.87
C THR A 407 26.18 -12.69 -49.57
N VAL A 408 24.91 -12.44 -49.27
CA VAL A 408 24.50 -12.07 -47.91
C VAL A 408 24.18 -13.32 -47.09
N LEU A 409 24.34 -13.22 -45.77
CA LEU A 409 23.94 -14.27 -44.84
C LEU A 409 23.03 -13.69 -43.76
N ALA A 410 21.93 -14.38 -43.50
CA ALA A 410 21.09 -14.24 -42.32
C ALA A 410 20.98 -15.60 -41.63
N GLN A 411 20.85 -15.58 -40.31
CA GLN A 411 20.64 -16.76 -39.47
C GLN A 411 19.49 -16.46 -38.51
N ASP A 412 18.63 -17.44 -38.33
CA ASP A 412 17.53 -17.34 -37.39
C ASP A 412 18.02 -17.47 -35.93
N PRO A 413 17.53 -16.65 -34.97
CA PRO A 413 17.92 -16.76 -33.56
C PRO A 413 17.42 -18.06 -32.91
N ASP A 414 16.14 -18.39 -33.14
CA ASP A 414 15.40 -19.41 -32.40
C ASP A 414 15.80 -20.83 -32.86
N SER A 415 16.03 -20.97 -34.17
CA SER A 415 16.31 -22.23 -34.84
C SER A 415 17.52 -22.13 -35.78
N ALA A 416 18.68 -22.58 -35.29
CA ALA A 416 19.92 -22.68 -36.06
C ALA A 416 19.89 -23.63 -37.29
N ASN A 417 18.76 -24.28 -37.58
CA ASN A 417 18.53 -25.10 -38.78
C ASN A 417 17.42 -24.54 -39.70
N SER A 418 16.87 -23.36 -39.39
CA SER A 418 15.78 -22.75 -40.14
C SER A 418 16.12 -22.46 -41.60
N LEU A 419 15.13 -22.65 -42.47
CA LEU A 419 15.26 -22.48 -43.92
C LEU A 419 14.96 -21.04 -44.33
N VAL A 420 15.85 -20.13 -43.91
CA VAL A 420 15.79 -18.70 -44.24
C VAL A 420 15.77 -18.49 -45.76
N ARG A 421 14.84 -17.66 -46.24
CA ARG A 421 14.71 -17.25 -47.64
C ARG A 421 15.05 -15.79 -47.86
N TYR A 422 15.68 -15.52 -49.00
CA TYR A 422 16.17 -14.19 -49.37
C TYR A 422 15.42 -13.62 -50.57
N PHE A 423 15.14 -12.32 -50.54
CA PHE A 423 14.53 -11.59 -51.66
C PHE A 423 15.01 -10.13 -51.69
N ILE A 424 15.09 -9.51 -52.88
CA ILE A 424 15.38 -8.08 -53.01
C ILE A 424 14.04 -7.35 -53.05
N ASN A 425 13.89 -6.31 -52.23
CA ASN A 425 12.74 -5.43 -52.28
C ASN A 425 12.96 -4.39 -53.40
N TYR A 426 12.08 -4.39 -54.41
CA TYR A 426 12.10 -3.47 -55.55
C TYR A 426 10.85 -2.60 -55.51
N ASN A 427 11.00 -1.28 -55.67
CA ASN A 427 9.86 -0.43 -55.94
C ASN A 427 9.30 -0.74 -57.34
N ALA A 428 8.04 -0.38 -57.60
CA ALA A 428 7.37 -0.69 -58.87
C ALA A 428 8.02 0.00 -60.10
N GLU A 429 8.81 1.04 -59.87
CA GLU A 429 9.51 1.85 -60.88
C GLU A 429 11.00 1.47 -61.04
N ASP A 430 11.54 0.62 -60.14
CA ASP A 430 12.97 0.28 -60.13
C ASP A 430 13.33 -0.76 -61.20
N GLU A 431 14.39 -0.49 -61.95
CA GLU A 431 14.95 -1.45 -62.89
C GLU A 431 15.72 -2.58 -62.19
N ARG A 432 15.43 -3.83 -62.59
CA ARG A 432 16.01 -5.03 -61.98
C ARG A 432 17.39 -5.34 -62.55
N PHE A 433 18.40 -4.57 -62.14
CA PHE A 433 19.81 -4.77 -62.47
C PHE A 433 20.42 -6.02 -61.82
N PHE A 434 19.84 -6.49 -60.71
CA PHE A 434 20.29 -7.66 -59.95
C PHE A 434 19.16 -8.67 -59.70
N ASN A 435 19.53 -9.85 -59.25
CA ASN A 435 18.63 -10.83 -58.65
C ASN A 435 19.34 -11.60 -57.53
N ILE A 436 18.59 -12.09 -56.55
CA ILE A 436 19.12 -12.90 -55.44
C ILE A 436 18.63 -14.34 -55.54
N ASP A 437 19.53 -15.27 -55.24
CA ASP A 437 19.21 -16.68 -55.11
C ASP A 437 18.53 -16.94 -53.76
N ALA A 438 17.23 -17.28 -53.81
CA ALA A 438 16.37 -17.28 -52.64
C ALA A 438 16.77 -18.26 -51.52
N ASN A 439 17.60 -19.27 -51.80
CA ASN A 439 18.03 -20.27 -50.81
C ASN A 439 19.48 -20.06 -50.33
N THR A 440 20.29 -19.26 -51.03
CA THR A 440 21.74 -19.11 -50.76
C THR A 440 22.18 -17.67 -50.51
N GLY A 441 21.29 -16.68 -50.65
CA GLY A 441 21.63 -15.27 -50.50
C GLY A 441 22.57 -14.73 -51.60
N THR A 442 22.79 -15.49 -52.68
CA THR A 442 23.75 -15.15 -53.75
C THR A 442 23.17 -14.11 -54.69
N ILE A 443 23.78 -12.91 -54.73
CA ILE A 443 23.39 -11.80 -55.61
C ILE A 443 24.12 -11.94 -56.95
N LYS A 444 23.38 -11.81 -58.05
CA LYS A 444 23.86 -11.96 -59.43
C LYS A 444 23.36 -10.80 -60.30
N THR A 445 24.12 -10.42 -61.32
CA THR A 445 23.67 -9.42 -62.33
C THR A 445 22.57 -9.99 -63.22
N THR A 446 21.55 -9.19 -63.55
CA THR A 446 20.47 -9.53 -64.51
C THR A 446 20.42 -8.62 -65.73
N LYS A 447 21.00 -7.42 -65.64
CA LYS A 447 21.31 -6.55 -66.79
C LYS A 447 22.82 -6.45 -66.99
N VAL A 448 23.23 -5.84 -68.09
CA VAL A 448 24.54 -5.16 -68.16
C VAL A 448 24.53 -3.98 -67.18
N LEU A 449 25.71 -3.59 -66.70
CA LEU A 449 25.90 -2.40 -65.88
C LEU A 449 26.68 -1.37 -66.71
N ASP A 450 26.47 -0.10 -66.39
CA ASP A 450 27.15 1.06 -66.98
C ASP A 450 27.51 1.98 -65.81
N ARG A 451 28.81 2.16 -65.58
CA ARG A 451 29.34 2.88 -64.41
C ARG A 451 29.22 4.40 -64.58
N GLU A 452 29.24 4.87 -65.82
CA GLU A 452 29.11 6.28 -66.20
C GLU A 452 27.67 6.77 -66.14
N GLU A 453 26.69 5.88 -66.32
CA GLU A 453 25.29 6.10 -65.95
C GLU A 453 25.09 5.95 -64.44
N THR A 454 25.57 4.86 -63.83
CA THR A 454 25.28 4.52 -62.42
C THR A 454 26.45 3.81 -61.70
N PRO A 455 27.35 4.55 -61.01
CA PRO A 455 28.53 3.96 -60.38
C PRO A 455 28.26 3.23 -59.05
N TRP A 456 27.07 3.43 -58.45
CA TRP A 456 26.66 2.83 -57.19
C TRP A 456 25.16 2.48 -57.20
N TYR A 457 24.83 1.23 -56.89
CA TYR A 457 23.46 0.79 -56.63
C TYR A 457 23.27 0.44 -55.16
N ASN A 458 22.29 1.05 -54.50
CA ASN A 458 21.91 0.69 -53.13
C ASN A 458 20.62 -0.15 -53.19
N ILE A 459 20.71 -1.45 -52.92
CA ILE A 459 19.56 -2.35 -52.88
C ILE A 459 19.23 -2.76 -51.44
N THR A 460 17.94 -2.92 -51.14
CA THR A 460 17.47 -3.46 -49.86
C THR A 460 17.19 -4.94 -50.03
N VAL A 461 18.01 -5.79 -49.42
CA VAL A 461 17.75 -7.22 -49.33
C VAL A 461 16.93 -7.49 -48.08
N ALA A 462 15.97 -8.39 -48.20
CA ALA A 462 15.15 -8.88 -47.13
C ALA A 462 15.38 -10.39 -46.91
N ALA A 463 15.21 -10.84 -45.67
CA ALA A 463 15.18 -12.24 -45.32
C ALA A 463 13.92 -12.56 -44.51
N SER A 464 13.39 -13.77 -44.69
CA SER A 464 12.27 -14.30 -43.90
C SER A 464 12.51 -15.76 -43.54
N GLU A 465 11.81 -16.21 -42.51
CA GLU A 465 11.47 -17.61 -42.30
C GLU A 465 10.76 -18.21 -43.54
N ASN A 466 10.83 -19.55 -43.71
CA ASN A 466 9.96 -20.26 -44.66
C ASN A 466 8.59 -20.53 -44.05
N ASP A 467 8.55 -20.82 -42.75
CA ASP A 467 7.36 -21.30 -42.06
C ASP A 467 6.55 -20.12 -41.46
N ASN A 468 7.23 -19.03 -41.06
CA ASN A 468 6.61 -17.72 -40.76
C ASN A 468 7.08 -16.59 -41.71
N PRO A 469 6.60 -16.55 -42.97
CA PRO A 469 6.97 -15.51 -43.94
C PRO A 469 6.44 -14.10 -43.61
N GLY A 470 5.74 -13.92 -42.48
CA GLY A 470 5.34 -12.61 -41.99
C GLY A 470 6.45 -11.86 -41.24
N LEU A 471 7.45 -12.59 -40.72
CA LEU A 471 8.60 -12.01 -40.03
C LEU A 471 9.71 -11.71 -41.02
N LEU A 472 9.96 -10.42 -41.24
CA LEU A 472 10.92 -9.91 -42.22
C LEU A 472 12.02 -9.11 -41.54
N SER A 473 13.27 -9.41 -41.89
CA SER A 473 14.41 -8.52 -41.63
C SER A 473 14.88 -7.85 -42.93
N HIS A 474 15.60 -6.74 -42.81
CA HIS A 474 16.11 -5.96 -43.94
C HIS A 474 17.56 -5.56 -43.72
N VAL A 475 18.36 -5.60 -44.79
CA VAL A 475 19.75 -5.11 -44.82
C VAL A 475 20.01 -4.31 -46.10
N THR A 476 20.81 -3.25 -45.98
CA THR A 476 21.27 -2.47 -47.14
C THR A 476 22.53 -3.09 -47.74
N VAL A 477 22.52 -3.24 -49.06
CA VAL A 477 23.68 -3.71 -49.84
C VAL A 477 24.05 -2.63 -50.85
N GLY A 478 25.21 -2.01 -50.64
CA GLY A 478 25.82 -1.09 -51.58
C GLY A 478 26.67 -1.85 -52.59
N ILE A 479 26.23 -1.89 -53.84
CA ILE A 479 26.99 -2.48 -54.95
C ILE A 479 27.70 -1.34 -55.67
N ARG A 480 29.02 -1.29 -55.54
CA ARG A 480 29.88 -0.36 -56.25
C ARG A 480 30.26 -0.96 -57.60
N VAL A 481 30.03 -0.21 -58.68
CA VAL A 481 30.49 -0.61 -60.01
C VAL A 481 31.97 -0.22 -60.15
N LEU A 482 32.77 -1.14 -60.72
CA LEU A 482 34.19 -0.95 -60.97
C LEU A 482 34.47 -0.67 -62.45
N ASP A 483 35.30 0.35 -62.63
CA ASP A 483 35.78 0.94 -63.88
C ASP A 483 36.44 -0.07 -64.82
N VAL A 484 36.07 0.02 -66.10
CA VAL A 484 36.69 -0.71 -67.23
C VAL A 484 36.82 0.24 -68.40
N ASN A 485 38.02 0.39 -68.96
CA ASN A 485 38.26 1.30 -70.10
C ASN A 485 37.46 0.87 -71.34
N ASP A 486 36.40 1.63 -71.64
CA ASP A 486 35.27 1.29 -72.52
C ASP A 486 34.89 2.51 -73.40
N ASN A 487 35.01 3.73 -72.88
CA ASN A 487 34.88 4.94 -73.67
C ASN A 487 36.22 5.33 -74.31
N PRO A 488 36.23 5.80 -75.58
CA PRO A 488 37.42 6.38 -76.20
C PRO A 488 37.53 7.88 -75.88
N PRO A 489 38.74 8.43 -75.68
CA PRO A 489 38.91 9.84 -75.30
C PRO A 489 38.49 10.81 -76.41
N GLU A 490 37.61 11.75 -76.07
CA GLU A 490 37.10 12.77 -77.00
C GLU A 490 37.80 14.13 -76.80
N LEU A 491 37.60 15.05 -77.75
CA LEU A 491 38.02 16.44 -77.56
C LEU A 491 37.17 17.12 -76.48
N ALA A 492 37.82 17.75 -75.50
CA ALA A 492 37.14 18.37 -74.36
C ALA A 492 36.10 19.43 -74.74
N LYS A 493 36.24 20.04 -75.93
CA LYS A 493 35.38 21.08 -76.52
C LYS A 493 35.50 21.00 -78.05
N GLU A 494 34.51 21.53 -78.76
CA GLU A 494 34.68 21.87 -80.19
C GLU A 494 35.65 23.05 -80.32
N TYR A 495 36.67 22.92 -81.18
CA TYR A 495 37.75 23.91 -81.32
C TYR A 495 37.67 24.63 -82.67
N ASP A 496 37.31 25.91 -82.63
CA ASP A 496 37.21 26.77 -83.81
C ASP A 496 38.58 27.45 -84.11
N ILE A 497 39.50 26.69 -84.71
CA ILE A 497 40.92 27.07 -84.81
C ILE A 497 41.16 28.03 -86.00
N VAL A 498 41.90 29.10 -85.74
CA VAL A 498 42.32 30.07 -86.77
C VAL A 498 43.83 30.08 -86.95
N VAL A 499 44.29 30.05 -88.21
CA VAL A 499 45.68 30.31 -88.60
C VAL A 499 45.79 31.62 -89.36
N CYS A 500 46.82 32.41 -89.05
CA CYS A 500 47.08 33.67 -89.73
C CYS A 500 47.89 33.45 -91.02
N GLU A 501 47.59 34.22 -92.07
CA GLU A 501 48.37 34.17 -93.34
C GLU A 501 49.87 34.48 -93.13
N ASN A 502 50.20 35.28 -92.12
CA ASN A 502 51.56 35.66 -91.74
C ASN A 502 52.24 34.72 -90.72
N SER A 503 51.60 33.61 -90.33
CA SER A 503 52.18 32.64 -89.38
C SER A 503 53.49 32.04 -89.90
N LYS A 504 54.50 32.00 -89.03
CA LYS A 504 55.83 31.40 -89.32
C LYS A 504 55.76 29.89 -89.13
N PRO A 505 56.64 29.07 -89.76
CA PRO A 505 56.81 27.66 -89.37
C PRO A 505 57.24 27.52 -87.91
N GLY A 506 56.77 26.47 -87.23
CA GLY A 506 57.05 26.21 -85.81
C GLY A 506 56.26 27.10 -84.84
N GLN A 507 55.25 27.83 -85.32
CA GLN A 507 54.39 28.65 -84.48
C GLN A 507 53.20 27.82 -83.98
N VAL A 508 52.98 27.79 -82.66
CA VAL A 508 51.77 27.24 -82.07
C VAL A 508 50.57 28.12 -82.45
N ILE A 509 49.49 27.52 -82.94
CA ILE A 509 48.25 28.23 -83.32
C ILE A 509 47.10 28.00 -82.33
N HIS A 510 47.05 26.82 -81.71
CA HIS A 510 46.11 26.49 -80.64
C HIS A 510 46.68 25.34 -79.81
N THR A 511 46.28 25.29 -78.53
CA THR A 511 46.46 24.10 -77.68
C THR A 511 45.10 23.45 -77.50
N ILE A 512 45.01 22.15 -77.72
CA ILE A 512 43.80 21.32 -77.54
C ILE A 512 43.96 20.44 -76.29
N SER A 513 42.86 20.02 -75.70
CA SER A 513 42.82 19.04 -74.60
C SER A 513 41.73 18.01 -74.86
N ALA A 514 41.90 16.82 -74.30
CA ALA A 514 40.93 15.73 -74.35
C ALA A 514 40.23 15.54 -73.00
N THR A 515 39.11 14.84 -73.03
CA THR A 515 38.38 14.33 -71.86
C THR A 515 37.91 12.93 -72.16
N ASP A 516 37.93 12.09 -71.13
CA ASP A 516 37.27 10.79 -71.15
C ASP A 516 36.08 10.80 -70.19
N LYS A 517 35.28 9.73 -70.23
CA LYS A 517 34.30 9.46 -69.18
C LYS A 517 34.86 8.54 -68.09
N ASP A 518 35.70 7.59 -68.51
CA ASP A 518 36.30 6.56 -67.66
C ASP A 518 37.21 7.19 -66.57
N ASP A 519 37.21 6.61 -65.36
CA ASP A 519 37.77 7.20 -64.13
C ASP A 519 39.05 6.48 -63.71
N PHE A 520 40.08 6.77 -64.48
CA PHE A 520 41.46 6.35 -64.24
C PHE A 520 41.91 6.71 -62.81
N ALA A 521 42.19 5.69 -61.99
CA ALA A 521 42.61 5.85 -60.59
C ALA A 521 43.90 6.66 -60.33
N ASN A 522 44.63 7.07 -61.39
CA ASN A 522 45.80 7.96 -61.33
C ASN A 522 45.57 9.30 -62.05
N GLY A 523 44.32 9.61 -62.41
CA GLY A 523 43.95 10.63 -63.39
C GLY A 523 44.09 10.12 -64.83
N PRO A 524 43.31 10.65 -65.78
CA PRO A 524 43.42 10.28 -67.19
C PRO A 524 44.79 10.65 -67.75
N ARG A 525 45.27 9.88 -68.72
CA ARG A 525 46.47 10.22 -69.50
C ARG A 525 46.21 10.02 -70.99
N PHE A 526 46.29 11.10 -71.75
CA PHE A 526 46.05 11.07 -73.19
C PHE A 526 47.36 11.26 -73.96
N ASN A 527 47.50 10.53 -75.07
CA ASN A 527 48.57 10.69 -76.04
C ASN A 527 47.99 11.19 -77.36
N PHE A 528 48.57 12.23 -77.94
CA PHE A 528 48.05 12.91 -79.13
C PHE A 528 48.98 12.74 -80.33
N PHE A 529 48.46 12.16 -81.42
CA PHE A 529 49.23 11.91 -82.64
C PHE A 529 48.45 12.21 -83.92
N LEU A 530 49.14 12.16 -85.06
CA LEU A 530 48.53 12.20 -86.39
C LEU A 530 48.54 10.78 -86.96
N ASP A 531 47.48 10.37 -87.66
CA ASP A 531 47.40 9.03 -88.24
C ASP A 531 48.56 8.75 -89.21
N GLU A 532 49.44 7.83 -88.84
CA GLU A 532 50.62 7.42 -89.63
C GLU A 532 50.25 6.76 -90.96
N ARG A 533 49.00 6.31 -91.13
CA ARG A 533 48.48 5.76 -92.39
C ARG A 533 48.23 6.86 -93.43
N LEU A 534 48.14 8.12 -93.00
CA LEU A 534 47.99 9.28 -93.88
C LEU A 534 49.37 9.88 -94.24
N PRO A 535 49.56 10.38 -95.48
CA PRO A 535 50.79 11.07 -95.85
C PRO A 535 51.08 12.26 -94.92
N MET A 536 52.30 12.33 -94.37
CA MET A 536 52.73 13.35 -93.40
C MET A 536 52.23 14.75 -93.77
N ASN A 537 51.40 15.35 -92.91
CA ASN A 537 50.73 16.61 -93.21
C ASN A 537 51.77 17.72 -93.54
N PRO A 538 51.67 18.39 -94.72
CA PRO A 538 52.62 19.41 -95.12
C PRO A 538 52.28 20.80 -94.54
N ASN A 539 51.06 20.98 -94.02
CA ASN A 539 50.54 22.26 -93.56
C ASN A 539 50.76 22.45 -92.05
N PHE A 540 50.47 21.42 -91.25
CA PHE A 540 50.52 21.43 -89.79
C PHE A 540 51.27 20.22 -89.25
N THR A 541 51.65 20.29 -87.97
CA THR A 541 52.16 19.18 -87.17
C THR A 541 51.61 19.30 -85.75
N LEU A 542 51.54 18.18 -85.04
CA LEU A 542 51.10 18.12 -83.65
C LEU A 542 52.31 17.92 -82.74
N LYS A 543 52.30 18.52 -81.55
CA LYS A 543 53.28 18.26 -80.48
C LYS A 543 52.51 18.04 -79.20
N ASP A 544 52.55 16.81 -78.70
CA ASP A 544 52.10 16.48 -77.36
C ASP A 544 52.85 17.34 -76.32
N ASN A 545 52.17 17.77 -75.27
CA ASN A 545 52.76 18.53 -74.18
C ASN A 545 53.01 17.69 -72.93
N GLU A 546 52.61 16.42 -72.92
CA GLU A 546 52.71 15.47 -71.80
C GLU A 546 51.87 15.87 -70.56
N ASP A 547 50.97 16.85 -70.72
CA ASP A 547 50.12 17.45 -69.67
C ASP A 547 48.60 17.29 -69.97
N ASN A 548 48.24 16.25 -70.72
CA ASN A 548 46.90 16.03 -71.32
C ASN A 548 46.45 17.10 -72.33
N THR A 549 47.39 17.93 -72.81
CA THR A 549 47.17 18.86 -73.92
C THR A 549 48.12 18.60 -75.08
N ALA A 550 47.74 19.03 -76.28
CA ALA A 550 48.62 19.04 -77.44
C ALA A 550 48.63 20.42 -78.12
N SER A 551 49.84 20.86 -78.48
CA SER A 551 50.05 22.10 -79.25
C SER A 551 49.99 21.79 -80.74
N ILE A 552 49.15 22.51 -81.48
CA ILE A 552 49.10 22.44 -82.95
C ILE A 552 50.06 23.48 -83.51
N LEU A 553 51.00 23.07 -84.37
CA LEU A 553 52.01 23.96 -84.96
C LEU A 553 51.90 24.03 -86.48
N THR A 554 52.18 25.20 -87.03
CA THR A 554 52.36 25.43 -88.46
C THR A 554 53.64 24.77 -88.98
N ARG A 555 53.54 24.04 -90.07
CA ARG A 555 54.68 23.45 -90.81
C ARG A 555 54.99 24.22 -92.10
N ARG A 556 53.95 24.74 -92.75
CA ARG A 556 54.01 25.51 -94.01
C ARG A 556 54.50 26.94 -93.79
N ARG A 557 55.23 27.48 -94.78
CA ARG A 557 55.90 28.81 -94.72
C ARG A 557 54.99 30.02 -94.95
N ARG A 558 53.83 29.84 -95.59
CA ARG A 558 52.77 30.84 -95.77
C ARG A 558 51.43 30.15 -95.98
N PHE A 559 50.41 30.66 -95.31
CA PHE A 559 49.01 30.34 -95.60
C PHE A 559 48.44 31.45 -96.49
N SER A 560 47.44 31.13 -97.30
CA SER A 560 46.78 32.13 -98.15
C SER A 560 45.33 31.76 -98.37
N ARG A 561 44.44 32.63 -97.91
CA ARG A 561 43.00 32.44 -97.84
C ARG A 561 42.34 32.34 -99.22
N THR A 562 42.97 32.90 -100.25
CA THR A 562 42.52 32.80 -101.65
C THR A 562 42.96 31.51 -102.35
N VAL A 563 43.85 30.72 -101.75
CA VAL A 563 44.31 29.42 -102.27
C VAL A 563 43.60 28.27 -101.57
N GLN A 564 43.46 28.36 -100.24
CA GLN A 564 42.69 27.44 -99.42
C GLN A 564 42.37 28.15 -98.09
N ASP A 565 41.09 28.32 -97.79
CA ASP A 565 40.56 29.02 -96.63
C ASP A 565 40.28 28.10 -95.43
N VAL A 566 39.93 26.82 -95.68
CA VAL A 566 39.74 25.80 -94.63
C VAL A 566 40.68 24.61 -94.84
N TYR A 567 41.31 24.18 -93.75
CA TYR A 567 42.07 22.95 -93.67
C TYR A 567 41.42 22.01 -92.65
N TYR A 568 41.44 20.72 -92.95
CA TYR A 568 41.03 19.66 -92.02
C TYR A 568 42.28 18.95 -91.50
N LEU A 569 42.38 18.79 -90.19
CA LEU A 569 43.47 18.10 -89.52
C LEU A 569 42.89 16.93 -88.71
N PRO A 570 42.87 15.70 -89.25
CA PRO A 570 42.57 14.52 -88.45
C PRO A 570 43.68 14.33 -87.41
N ILE A 571 43.27 14.21 -86.15
CA ILE A 571 44.10 13.88 -85.01
C ILE A 571 43.60 12.56 -84.41
N MET A 572 44.54 11.76 -83.94
CA MET A 572 44.26 10.59 -83.11
C MET A 572 44.52 10.95 -81.66
N ILE A 573 43.60 10.56 -80.78
CA ILE A 573 43.72 10.68 -79.33
C ILE A 573 43.63 9.26 -78.79
N SER A 574 44.59 8.80 -78.00
CA SER A 574 44.50 7.52 -77.29
C SER A 574 44.69 7.71 -75.80
N ASP A 575 43.99 6.91 -75.02
CA ASP A 575 44.07 6.90 -73.56
C ASP A 575 45.37 6.21 -73.06
N GLY A 576 45.42 5.94 -71.75
CA GLY A 576 46.42 5.12 -71.07
C GLY A 576 45.85 3.84 -70.47
N GLY A 577 44.68 3.40 -70.94
CA GLY A 577 43.91 2.27 -70.44
C GLY A 577 44.41 0.90 -70.92
N ILE A 578 43.73 -0.15 -70.47
CA ILE A 578 44.01 -1.54 -70.84
C ILE A 578 42.69 -2.28 -71.06
N PRO A 579 42.27 -2.56 -72.31
CA PRO A 579 42.93 -2.19 -73.56
C PRO A 579 42.89 -0.67 -73.79
N SER A 580 43.92 -0.12 -74.45
CA SER A 580 43.92 1.31 -74.79
C SER A 580 43.01 1.58 -75.98
N LEU A 581 42.05 2.48 -75.85
CA LEU A 581 41.16 2.91 -76.92
C LEU A 581 41.68 4.18 -77.59
N SER A 582 41.10 4.53 -78.74
CA SER A 582 41.50 5.74 -79.46
C SER A 582 40.38 6.29 -80.35
N SER A 583 40.18 7.61 -80.30
CA SER A 583 39.25 8.34 -81.17
C SER A 583 39.98 9.00 -82.36
N SER A 584 39.24 9.29 -83.42
CA SER A 584 39.69 10.04 -84.59
C SER A 584 38.87 11.32 -84.71
N SER A 585 39.41 12.42 -84.20
CA SER A 585 38.76 13.74 -84.24
C SER A 585 39.30 14.56 -85.42
N THR A 586 38.43 15.23 -86.18
CA THR A 586 38.87 16.08 -87.30
C THR A 586 38.71 17.56 -86.95
N LEU A 587 39.84 18.22 -86.68
CA LEU A 587 39.87 19.65 -86.39
C LEU A 587 39.71 20.48 -87.67
N THR A 588 38.92 21.55 -87.58
CA THR A 588 38.82 22.54 -88.66
C THR A 588 39.72 23.74 -88.36
N ILE A 589 40.55 24.13 -89.33
CA ILE A 589 41.52 25.22 -89.21
C ILE A 589 41.24 26.23 -90.32
N ARG A 590 40.72 27.40 -89.96
CA ARG A 590 40.35 28.49 -90.88
C ARG A 590 41.53 29.45 -91.07
N VAL A 591 41.83 29.83 -92.31
CA VAL A 591 42.83 30.86 -92.63
C VAL A 591 42.17 32.23 -92.57
N CYS A 592 42.71 33.13 -91.75
CA CYS A 592 42.22 34.51 -91.65
C CYS A 592 43.34 35.54 -91.83
N ALA A 593 42.97 36.73 -92.27
CA ALA A 593 43.89 37.86 -92.32
C ALA A 593 44.14 38.37 -90.89
N CYS A 594 45.39 38.66 -90.55
CA CYS A 594 45.80 39.08 -89.20
C CYS A 594 46.72 40.31 -89.22
N GLU A 595 46.81 40.99 -88.09
CA GLU A 595 47.73 42.10 -87.86
C GLU A 595 49.16 41.62 -87.60
N ARG A 596 50.11 42.57 -87.51
CA ARG A 596 51.53 42.26 -87.22
C ARG A 596 51.73 41.62 -85.85
N ASP A 597 50.80 41.88 -84.92
CA ASP A 597 50.81 41.38 -83.55
C ASP A 597 50.02 40.06 -83.39
N GLY A 598 49.70 39.38 -84.49
CA GLY A 598 49.03 38.07 -84.51
C GLY A 598 47.51 38.08 -84.26
N ARG A 599 46.91 39.25 -84.00
CA ARG A 599 45.46 39.38 -83.82
C ARG A 599 44.71 39.25 -85.15
N VAL A 600 43.62 38.49 -85.15
CA VAL A 600 42.77 38.23 -86.32
C VAL A 600 41.96 39.49 -86.69
N ARG A 601 41.86 39.80 -87.99
CA ARG A 601 41.02 40.88 -88.54
C ARG A 601 39.70 40.37 -89.09
N THR A 602 39.74 39.49 -90.10
CA THR A 602 38.55 39.04 -90.82
C THR A 602 38.66 37.59 -91.29
N CYS A 603 37.66 36.78 -90.92
CA CYS A 603 37.52 35.37 -91.30
C CYS A 603 36.39 35.11 -92.32
N HIS A 604 35.36 35.96 -92.39
CA HIS A 604 34.25 35.78 -93.34
C HIS A 604 34.63 36.20 -94.76
N ALA A 605 34.02 35.56 -95.75
CA ALA A 605 34.00 36.03 -97.13
C ALA A 605 32.71 36.85 -97.30
N GLU A 606 32.83 38.14 -97.59
CA GLU A 606 31.68 39.04 -97.68
C GLU A 606 30.93 38.81 -99.00
N ALA A 607 29.92 37.94 -98.96
CA ALA A 607 28.93 37.82 -100.01
C ALA A 607 28.03 39.07 -100.02
N PHE A 608 28.38 40.05 -100.85
CA PHE A 608 27.62 41.28 -101.03
C PHE A 608 26.24 40.97 -101.64
N LEU A 609 25.19 40.97 -100.80
CA LEU A 609 23.79 40.86 -101.23
C LEU A 609 22.93 41.94 -100.57
N SER A 610 21.96 42.43 -101.34
CA SER A 610 21.35 43.75 -101.14
C SER A 610 20.51 43.91 -99.87
N SER A 611 20.51 45.14 -99.34
CA SER A 611 19.62 45.64 -98.31
C SER A 611 18.16 45.76 -98.80
N ALA A 612 17.48 44.62 -98.97
CA ALA A 612 16.04 44.54 -99.27
C ALA A 612 15.46 43.15 -98.90
N GLY A 613 15.67 42.70 -97.66
CA GLY A 613 15.14 41.43 -97.15
C GLY A 613 14.61 41.56 -95.72
N LEU A 614 13.44 40.99 -95.45
CA LEU A 614 12.87 40.93 -94.11
C LEU A 614 13.76 40.03 -93.22
N SER A 615 14.13 40.50 -92.03
CA SER A 615 15.02 39.75 -91.12
C SER A 615 14.54 38.32 -90.89
N THR A 616 15.46 37.35 -90.92
CA THR A 616 15.16 35.94 -90.62
C THR A 616 14.53 35.79 -89.23
N GLY A 617 14.96 36.59 -88.25
CA GLY A 617 14.34 36.63 -86.92
C GLY A 617 12.88 37.13 -86.94
N ALA A 618 12.53 38.07 -87.83
CA ALA A 618 11.15 38.51 -88.01
C ALA A 618 10.30 37.44 -88.71
N LEU A 619 10.87 36.74 -89.70
CA LEU A 619 10.22 35.61 -90.37
C LEU A 619 9.95 34.45 -89.38
N ILE A 620 10.94 34.11 -88.54
CA ILE A 620 10.81 33.11 -87.47
C ILE A 620 9.77 33.56 -86.44
N ALA A 621 9.78 34.83 -86.00
CA ALA A 621 8.79 35.35 -85.06
C ALA A 621 7.36 35.30 -85.61
N ILE A 622 7.15 35.63 -86.89
CA ILE A 622 5.84 35.50 -87.55
C ILE A 622 5.42 34.01 -87.60
N LEU A 623 6.33 33.10 -87.93
CA LEU A 623 6.07 31.66 -87.92
C LEU A 623 5.69 31.14 -86.52
N LEU A 624 6.43 31.55 -85.49
CA LEU A 624 6.14 31.21 -84.09
C LEU A 624 4.78 31.75 -83.63
N CYS A 625 4.44 33.00 -83.94
CA CYS A 625 3.12 33.56 -83.65
C CYS A 625 1.98 32.80 -84.36
N VAL A 626 2.18 32.37 -85.61
CA VAL A 626 1.20 31.55 -86.35
C VAL A 626 1.06 30.15 -85.73
N VAL A 627 2.17 29.51 -85.34
CA VAL A 627 2.15 28.20 -84.67
C VAL A 627 1.48 28.27 -83.30
N ILE A 628 1.75 29.32 -82.50
CA ILE A 628 1.12 29.54 -81.20
C ILE A 628 -0.39 29.80 -81.36
N LEU A 629 -0.81 30.61 -82.34
CA LEU A 629 -2.23 30.83 -82.64
C LEU A 629 -2.93 29.52 -83.09
N LEU A 630 -2.27 28.70 -83.92
CA LEU A 630 -2.80 27.40 -84.31
C LEU A 630 -2.91 26.44 -83.11
N ALA A 631 -1.92 26.42 -82.21
CA ALA A 631 -1.96 25.60 -81.00
C ALA A 631 -3.11 26.02 -80.06
N ILE A 632 -3.34 27.33 -79.88
CA ILE A 632 -4.47 27.86 -79.10
C ILE A 632 -5.80 27.49 -79.74
N VAL A 633 -5.93 27.57 -81.07
CA VAL A 633 -7.14 27.15 -81.79
C VAL A 633 -7.38 25.64 -81.67
N VAL A 634 -6.35 24.81 -81.78
CA VAL A 634 -6.45 23.35 -81.57
C VAL A 634 -6.88 23.04 -80.14
N LEU A 635 -6.29 23.68 -79.13
CA LEU A 635 -6.68 23.54 -77.71
C LEU A 635 -8.15 23.92 -77.49
N PHE A 636 -8.62 24.99 -78.13
CA PHE A 636 -10.02 25.43 -78.03
C PHE A 636 -10.98 24.46 -78.74
N ILE A 637 -10.53 23.78 -79.80
CA ILE A 637 -11.30 22.74 -80.51
C ILE A 637 -11.35 21.44 -79.70
N THR A 638 -10.25 21.01 -79.06
CA THR A 638 -10.25 19.81 -78.20
C THR A 638 -11.09 20.01 -76.95
N LEU A 639 -10.97 21.17 -76.28
CA LEU A 639 -11.80 21.51 -75.12
C LEU A 639 -13.29 21.68 -75.47
N ARG A 640 -13.63 22.05 -76.72
CA ARG A 640 -15.03 22.04 -77.20
C ARG A 640 -15.56 20.66 -77.61
N ARG A 641 -14.71 19.63 -77.72
CA ARG A 641 -15.12 18.26 -78.08
C ARG A 641 -15.42 17.36 -76.88
N SER A 642 -15.00 17.70 -75.67
CA SER A 642 -15.09 16.82 -74.48
C SER A 642 -16.39 16.93 -73.67
N LYS A 643 -17.42 17.65 -74.14
CA LYS A 643 -18.72 17.74 -73.45
C LYS A 643 -19.91 17.40 -74.36
N LYS A 644 -20.33 16.13 -74.32
CA LYS A 644 -21.71 15.61 -74.51
C LYS A 644 -21.76 14.07 -74.33
N GLU A 645 -22.09 13.63 -73.10
CA GLU A 645 -23.15 12.65 -72.73
C GLU A 645 -23.29 11.25 -73.42
N PRO A 646 -24.02 10.25 -72.84
CA PRO A 646 -24.56 10.09 -71.46
C PRO A 646 -24.50 8.61 -70.88
N LEU A 647 -25.22 8.35 -69.75
CA LEU A 647 -25.68 7.03 -69.18
C LEU A 647 -24.63 6.17 -68.42
N ILE A 648 -24.88 5.43 -67.32
CA ILE A 648 -26.02 5.12 -66.40
C ILE A 648 -25.37 4.70 -65.03
N ILE A 649 -25.69 5.26 -63.84
CA ILE A 649 -26.67 4.83 -62.77
C ILE A 649 -26.49 3.35 -62.32
N SER A 650 -26.44 2.93 -61.04
CA SER A 650 -27.01 3.40 -59.74
C SER A 650 -25.99 3.41 -58.57
N GLU A 651 -26.28 3.72 -57.28
CA GLU A 651 -27.55 4.03 -56.57
C GLU A 651 -27.32 4.94 -55.33
N GLU A 652 -28.35 5.73 -54.99
CA GLU A 652 -28.78 6.26 -53.66
C GLU A 652 -27.77 6.74 -52.58
N ASP A 653 -27.77 8.07 -52.35
CA ASP A 653 -27.92 8.66 -51.01
C ASP A 653 -28.84 9.89 -51.09
N VAL A 654 -29.94 9.92 -50.33
CA VAL A 654 -30.89 11.05 -50.27
C VAL A 654 -31.66 11.08 -48.94
N ARG A 655 -31.41 12.09 -48.08
CA ARG A 655 -32.37 13.20 -47.84
C ARG A 655 -31.83 14.26 -46.88
N GLU A 656 -32.32 15.48 -47.09
CA GLU A 656 -31.95 16.68 -46.34
C GLU A 656 -32.89 17.01 -45.17
N ASN A 657 -32.42 17.94 -44.30
CA ASN A 657 -33.15 19.08 -43.71
C ASN A 657 -34.50 18.86 -42.97
N VAL A 658 -34.63 19.44 -41.76
CA VAL A 658 -35.51 20.61 -41.45
C VAL A 658 -35.65 20.88 -39.93
N VAL A 659 -35.16 22.07 -39.50
CA VAL A 659 -35.66 22.96 -38.41
C VAL A 659 -35.56 22.52 -36.93
N THR A 660 -35.51 23.56 -36.08
CA THR A 660 -35.27 23.65 -34.62
C THR A 660 -36.50 23.36 -33.73
N TYR A 661 -36.26 23.03 -32.45
CA TYR A 661 -36.76 23.81 -31.29
C TYR A 661 -35.99 23.43 -30.00
N ASP A 662 -36.18 24.22 -28.93
CA ASP A 662 -35.50 24.14 -27.64
C ASP A 662 -36.07 23.06 -26.68
N ASP A 663 -35.22 22.46 -25.84
CA ASP A 663 -35.29 22.51 -24.36
C ASP A 663 -34.20 21.63 -23.71
N GLU A 664 -33.46 22.15 -22.73
CA GLU A 664 -32.62 21.35 -21.82
C GLU A 664 -33.42 21.03 -20.54
N GLY A 665 -33.68 19.75 -20.25
CA GLY A 665 -34.38 19.38 -19.01
C GLY A 665 -34.43 17.89 -18.71
N GLY A 666 -34.06 17.52 -17.47
CA GLY A 666 -34.17 16.17 -16.89
C GLY A 666 -33.08 15.19 -17.37
N GLY A 667 -32.25 14.57 -16.52
CA GLY A 667 -32.16 14.62 -15.06
C GLY A 667 -32.84 13.45 -14.37
N GLU A 668 -32.02 12.63 -13.68
CA GLU A 668 -32.40 11.64 -12.66
C GLU A 668 -33.30 10.46 -13.18
N GLU A 669 -33.50 9.35 -12.47
CA GLU A 669 -33.19 9.03 -11.06
C GLU A 669 -32.84 7.53 -10.88
N ASP A 670 -32.29 7.16 -9.73
CA ASP A 670 -32.16 5.76 -9.30
C ASP A 670 -33.53 5.07 -9.14
N THR A 671 -33.58 3.74 -9.32
CA THR A 671 -34.72 2.93 -8.86
C THR A 671 -34.27 1.66 -8.17
N GLU A 672 -34.43 1.62 -6.84
CA GLU A 672 -34.37 0.40 -6.05
C GLU A 672 -35.51 -0.55 -6.43
N ALA A 673 -35.28 -1.87 -6.33
CA ALA A 673 -36.30 -2.89 -6.57
C ALA A 673 -36.29 -3.95 -5.45
N PHE A 674 -37.11 -3.72 -4.42
CA PHE A 674 -37.54 -4.77 -3.48
C PHE A 674 -38.87 -5.38 -3.95
N ASP A 675 -38.97 -6.71 -3.91
CA ASP A 675 -40.24 -7.41 -3.71
C ASP A 675 -40.03 -8.58 -2.73
N ILE A 676 -41.09 -8.95 -2.00
CA ILE A 676 -41.04 -9.72 -0.76
C ILE A 676 -42.15 -10.78 -0.69
N SER A 677 -42.00 -11.93 -1.36
CA SER A 677 -42.88 -13.07 -1.10
C SER A 677 -42.36 -14.47 -1.49
N ALA A 678 -41.88 -15.25 -0.51
CA ALA A 678 -42.02 -16.72 -0.47
C ALA A 678 -41.65 -17.34 0.90
N LEU A 679 -42.63 -17.74 1.70
CA LEU A 679 -42.44 -18.60 2.88
C LEU A 679 -42.59 -20.08 2.51
N ARG A 680 -41.56 -20.93 2.68
CA ARG A 680 -41.75 -22.35 3.10
C ARG A 680 -40.48 -23.13 3.48
N ASN A 681 -40.56 -23.76 4.66
CA ASN A 681 -39.81 -24.95 5.13
C ASN A 681 -40.35 -26.23 4.39
N PRO A 682 -39.78 -27.46 4.48
CA PRO A 682 -38.70 -27.91 5.38
C PRO A 682 -37.67 -28.98 4.88
N ALA A 683 -36.74 -29.32 5.79
CA ALA A 683 -36.15 -30.66 6.06
C ALA A 683 -34.97 -31.24 5.22
N ALA A 684 -33.76 -31.20 5.80
CA ALA A 684 -32.77 -32.31 6.00
C ALA A 684 -31.49 -31.70 6.68
N ALA A 685 -31.13 -32.02 7.94
CA ALA A 685 -30.44 -33.23 8.45
C ALA A 685 -28.92 -33.23 8.16
N GLU A 686 -27.95 -33.44 9.08
CA GLU A 686 -27.81 -33.54 10.57
C GLU A 686 -26.40 -32.93 10.93
N GLU A 687 -25.84 -32.77 12.13
CA GLU A 687 -25.71 -33.60 13.35
C GLU A 687 -25.31 -32.77 14.62
N LEU A 688 -25.62 -33.29 15.82
CA LEU A 688 -24.79 -33.49 17.06
C LEU A 688 -23.66 -32.46 17.45
N LYS A 689 -23.30 -32.18 18.74
CA LYS A 689 -23.58 -32.78 20.08
C LYS A 689 -23.16 -31.82 21.24
N TYR A 690 -23.79 -31.95 22.43
CA TYR A 690 -23.25 -32.00 23.83
C TYR A 690 -21.81 -31.50 24.14
N ARG A 691 -21.46 -30.90 25.32
CA ARG A 691 -22.17 -30.54 26.59
C ARG A 691 -21.38 -29.46 27.38
N ARG A 692 -21.86 -29.10 28.59
CA ARG A 692 -21.24 -28.20 29.60
C ARG A 692 -19.93 -28.74 30.20
N ASP A 693 -19.15 -27.86 30.86
CA ASP A 693 -18.25 -28.24 31.96
C ASP A 693 -18.21 -27.23 33.13
N ILE A 694 -17.44 -27.54 34.19
CA ILE A 694 -17.50 -26.94 35.54
C ILE A 694 -16.27 -26.09 35.91
N ARG A 695 -16.32 -25.38 37.06
CA ARG A 695 -15.31 -24.47 37.61
C ARG A 695 -13.87 -25.06 37.68
N PRO A 696 -12.84 -24.21 37.53
CA PRO A 696 -11.44 -24.58 37.72
C PRO A 696 -10.96 -24.45 39.17
N ASP A 697 -9.73 -24.89 39.43
CA ASP A 697 -8.87 -24.30 40.45
C ASP A 697 -7.43 -24.18 39.89
N VAL A 698 -6.64 -23.20 40.36
CA VAL A 698 -5.38 -22.77 39.72
C VAL A 698 -4.37 -22.27 40.75
N GLN A 699 -3.08 -22.67 40.65
CA GLN A 699 -1.96 -21.73 40.87
C GLN A 699 -0.57 -22.23 40.42
N LEU A 700 0.29 -21.25 40.12
CA LEU A 700 1.71 -21.35 39.76
C LEU A 700 2.56 -20.50 40.71
N THR A 701 3.88 -20.74 40.73
CA THR A 701 4.90 -20.11 41.59
C THR A 701 6.29 -20.22 40.90
N PRO A 702 7.45 -19.81 41.47
CA PRO A 702 7.75 -18.76 42.47
C PRO A 702 8.96 -17.85 42.05
N ARG A 703 9.44 -16.98 42.98
CA ARG A 703 10.87 -16.77 43.45
C ARG A 703 11.41 -15.32 43.41
N HIS A 704 12.35 -14.86 44.27
CA HIS A 704 12.78 -15.25 45.64
C HIS A 704 13.79 -14.23 46.26
N GLN A 705 14.17 -14.50 47.54
CA GLN A 705 15.35 -14.03 48.33
C GLN A 705 15.12 -12.76 49.18
N THR A 706 15.66 -12.56 50.41
CA THR A 706 16.32 -13.37 51.49
C THR A 706 16.45 -12.46 52.75
N LEU A 707 16.82 -12.81 54.00
CA LEU A 707 17.35 -14.01 54.70
C LEU A 707 17.09 -13.88 56.25
N SER A 708 17.62 -14.83 57.04
CA SER A 708 18.02 -14.74 58.47
C SER A 708 17.13 -15.39 59.56
N ALA A 709 17.77 -16.33 60.28
CA ALA A 709 17.58 -16.76 61.68
C ALA A 709 16.17 -17.04 62.27
N LEU A 710 15.90 -18.35 62.42
CA LEU A 710 15.21 -19.04 63.53
C LEU A 710 14.90 -18.22 64.80
N GLU A 711 13.62 -18.21 65.19
CA GLU A 711 13.20 -18.56 66.57
C GLU A 711 11.74 -19.07 66.57
N THR A 712 11.44 -20.15 67.31
CA THR A 712 10.09 -20.74 67.38
C THR A 712 9.34 -20.22 68.60
N ILE A 713 8.42 -19.29 68.40
CA ILE A 713 7.60 -18.68 69.46
C ILE A 713 6.35 -19.55 69.71
N ASP A 714 6.08 -19.89 70.97
CA ASP A 714 4.83 -20.54 71.36
C ASP A 714 3.66 -19.52 71.27
N VAL A 715 2.71 -19.83 70.39
CA VAL A 715 1.51 -19.02 70.15
C VAL A 715 0.68 -18.86 71.44
N HIS A 716 0.71 -19.82 72.35
CA HIS A 716 0.00 -19.76 73.62
C HIS A 716 0.62 -18.76 74.61
N GLU A 717 1.94 -18.55 74.56
CA GLU A 717 2.63 -17.53 75.35
C GLU A 717 2.42 -16.14 74.73
N PHE A 718 2.51 -16.02 73.39
CA PHE A 718 2.19 -14.79 72.65
C PHE A 718 0.77 -14.26 72.95
N ILE A 719 -0.24 -15.14 72.96
CA ILE A 719 -1.62 -14.75 73.28
C ILE A 719 -1.75 -14.26 74.73
N LYS A 720 -1.09 -14.92 75.70
CA LYS A 720 -1.10 -14.48 77.11
C LYS A 720 -0.38 -13.15 77.31
N GLN A 721 0.74 -12.95 76.62
CA GLN A 721 1.46 -11.67 76.66
C GLN A 721 0.60 -10.54 76.08
N ARG A 722 -0.06 -10.76 74.94
CA ARG A 722 -0.96 -9.76 74.34
C ARG A 722 -2.20 -9.45 75.20
N LEU A 723 -2.72 -10.43 75.94
CA LEU A 723 -3.80 -10.21 76.89
C LEU A 723 -3.32 -9.34 78.07
N ALA A 724 -2.16 -9.65 78.65
CA ALA A 724 -1.57 -8.87 79.75
C ALA A 724 -1.15 -7.46 79.33
N GLU A 725 -0.73 -7.26 78.07
CA GLU A 725 -0.44 -5.93 77.51
C GLU A 725 -1.73 -5.11 77.32
N ALA A 726 -2.85 -5.74 76.95
CA ALA A 726 -4.15 -5.08 76.82
C ALA A 726 -4.77 -4.71 78.19
N ASP A 727 -4.69 -5.59 79.18
CA ASP A 727 -5.14 -5.34 80.57
C ASP A 727 -4.34 -4.22 81.27
N LEU A 728 -3.24 -3.75 80.68
CA LEU A 728 -2.37 -2.67 81.17
C LEU A 728 -2.52 -1.35 80.40
N ASP A 729 -3.37 -1.25 79.39
CA ASP A 729 -3.57 -0.01 78.61
C ASP A 729 -4.55 0.97 79.29
N PRO A 730 -4.08 2.14 79.78
CA PRO A 730 -4.93 3.12 80.45
C PRO A 730 -5.75 4.00 79.48
N SER A 731 -5.68 3.77 78.17
CA SER A 731 -6.41 4.55 77.15
C SER A 731 -7.76 3.94 76.75
N VAL A 732 -8.05 2.70 77.17
CA VAL A 732 -9.32 2.03 76.89
C VAL A 732 -10.42 2.52 77.85
N PRO A 733 -11.60 2.95 77.36
CA PRO A 733 -12.70 3.38 78.23
C PRO A 733 -13.35 2.17 78.93
N PRO A 734 -13.71 2.27 80.22
CA PRO A 734 -14.34 1.17 80.93
C PRO A 734 -15.83 1.03 80.57
N TYR A 735 -16.30 -0.23 80.58
CA TYR A 735 -17.67 -0.70 80.36
C TYR A 735 -18.20 -0.64 78.93
N ASP A 736 -18.35 -1.82 78.32
CA ASP A 736 -19.63 -2.19 77.71
C ASP A 736 -20.08 -3.56 78.28
N SER A 737 -21.19 -4.08 77.78
CA SER A 737 -22.15 -4.84 78.56
C SER A 737 -22.13 -6.35 78.29
N LEU A 738 -22.27 -7.13 79.36
CA LEU A 738 -22.30 -8.60 79.31
C LEU A 738 -23.59 -9.10 78.66
N GLN A 739 -23.54 -9.49 77.39
CA GLN A 739 -24.51 -10.44 76.83
C GLN A 739 -24.17 -11.86 77.30
N THR A 740 -25.04 -12.41 78.13
CA THR A 740 -24.87 -13.75 78.72
C THR A 740 -25.32 -14.83 77.74
N TYR A 741 -24.38 -15.44 77.01
CA TYR A 741 -24.66 -16.66 76.24
C TYR A 741 -24.81 -17.87 77.16
N ALA A 742 -25.82 -18.71 76.91
CA ALA A 742 -26.12 -19.87 77.73
C ALA A 742 -25.09 -20.99 77.54
N TYR A 743 -24.70 -21.62 78.64
CA TYR A 743 -23.75 -22.73 78.67
C TYR A 743 -24.45 -24.05 78.32
N GLU A 744 -24.24 -24.56 77.10
CA GLU A 744 -24.72 -25.88 76.71
C GLU A 744 -23.72 -27.00 77.08
N GLY A 745 -24.15 -27.85 78.00
CA GLY A 745 -23.89 -29.29 78.06
C GLY A 745 -22.48 -29.82 77.76
N GLN A 746 -21.74 -30.18 78.82
CA GLN A 746 -20.64 -31.15 78.70
C GLN A 746 -21.16 -32.56 78.33
N ARG A 747 -21.23 -32.86 77.03
CA ARG A 747 -21.01 -34.20 76.40
C ARG A 747 -21.29 -34.15 74.90
N SER A 748 -20.23 -34.32 74.10
CA SER A 748 -20.34 -34.95 72.77
C SER A 748 -19.01 -35.65 72.45
N GLU A 749 -19.07 -36.92 72.09
CA GLU A 749 -17.88 -37.74 71.83
C GLU A 749 -17.49 -37.68 70.35
N ALA A 750 -16.69 -36.67 70.00
CA ALA A 750 -15.99 -36.60 68.71
C ALA A 750 -14.57 -36.10 68.95
N GLY A 751 -13.58 -36.97 68.75
CA GLY A 751 -12.18 -36.67 69.06
C GLY A 751 -11.53 -35.74 68.03
N SER A 752 -10.88 -34.67 68.49
CA SER A 752 -9.93 -33.92 67.68
C SER A 752 -8.71 -34.79 67.36
N ILE A 753 -8.51 -35.10 66.09
CA ILE A 753 -7.24 -35.67 65.58
C ILE A 753 -6.82 -34.90 64.33
N SER A 754 -5.83 -34.03 64.52
CA SER A 754 -5.03 -33.44 63.44
C SER A 754 -3.57 -33.61 63.81
N SER A 755 -2.94 -34.65 63.25
CA SER A 755 -1.49 -34.85 63.29
C SER A 755 -1.12 -35.72 62.09
N LEU A 756 -0.12 -35.26 61.33
CA LEU A 756 0.42 -35.94 60.17
C LEU A 756 0.88 -37.37 60.49
N ASP A 757 0.79 -38.27 59.51
CA ASP A 757 2.01 -38.87 59.00
C ASP A 757 1.86 -39.24 57.50
N SER A 758 2.95 -39.65 56.85
CA SER A 758 2.98 -39.90 55.39
C SER A 758 3.83 -41.11 54.99
N VAL A 759 3.88 -41.40 53.67
CA VAL A 759 4.69 -42.44 52.99
C VAL A 759 4.06 -43.85 52.95
N THR A 760 4.36 -44.58 51.85
CA THR A 760 4.06 -46.00 51.52
C THR A 760 2.72 -46.38 50.84
N THR A 761 2.72 -46.25 49.50
CA THR A 761 2.47 -47.32 48.49
C THR A 761 1.32 -48.35 48.63
N GLN A 762 0.47 -48.38 47.59
CA GLN A 762 -0.20 -49.54 46.95
C GLN A 762 -1.06 -50.51 47.79
N SER A 763 -2.38 -50.47 47.55
CA SER A 763 -3.24 -51.67 47.48
C SER A 763 -4.53 -51.38 46.68
N ASP A 764 -4.65 -52.02 45.52
CA ASP A 764 -5.84 -52.61 44.86
C ASP A 764 -7.23 -51.96 45.01
N GLN A 765 -7.90 -51.72 43.87
CA GLN A 765 -9.33 -51.44 43.77
C GLN A 765 -10.03 -52.57 43.00
N ASP A 766 -11.04 -53.19 43.61
CA ASP A 766 -11.86 -54.25 43.02
C ASP A 766 -13.13 -53.66 42.39
N TYR A 767 -13.32 -53.89 41.09
CA TYR A 767 -14.42 -53.36 40.29
C TYR A 767 -15.58 -54.35 40.07
N HIS A 768 -15.55 -55.55 40.67
CA HIS A 768 -16.56 -56.59 40.42
C HIS A 768 -18.01 -56.15 40.71
N TYR A 769 -18.22 -55.21 41.64
CA TYR A 769 -19.54 -54.72 42.04
C TYR A 769 -20.31 -53.99 40.92
N LEU A 770 -19.63 -53.54 39.85
CA LEU A 770 -20.26 -52.83 38.73
C LEU A 770 -21.16 -53.73 37.88
N GLY A 771 -21.04 -55.06 37.98
CA GLY A 771 -21.90 -56.01 37.28
C GLY A 771 -23.36 -56.02 37.79
N ASP A 772 -23.58 -55.75 39.07
CA ASP A 772 -24.91 -55.82 39.70
C ASP A 772 -25.81 -54.61 39.36
N TRP A 773 -25.23 -53.54 38.79
CA TRP A 773 -25.92 -52.27 38.55
C TRP A 773 -26.73 -52.24 37.25
N GLY A 774 -26.69 -53.31 36.46
CA GLY A 774 -27.54 -53.52 35.28
C GLY A 774 -26.77 -53.68 33.97
N PRO A 775 -27.47 -54.09 32.88
CA PRO A 775 -26.83 -54.52 31.64
C PRO A 775 -26.03 -53.43 30.92
N GLU A 776 -26.32 -52.15 31.17
CA GLU A 776 -25.59 -51.02 30.59
C GLU A 776 -24.17 -50.87 31.18
N PHE A 777 -23.96 -51.27 32.44
CA PHE A 777 -22.68 -51.17 33.14
C PHE A 777 -21.75 -52.38 32.90
N LYS A 778 -22.29 -53.50 32.36
CA LYS A 778 -21.49 -54.69 32.05
C LYS A 778 -20.30 -54.36 31.13
N LYS A 779 -20.50 -53.48 30.17
CA LYS A 779 -19.47 -53.03 29.21
C LYS A 779 -18.42 -52.06 29.81
N LEU A 780 -18.61 -51.61 31.05
CA LEU A 780 -17.61 -50.88 31.83
C LEU A 780 -16.81 -51.85 32.73
N ALA A 781 -17.48 -52.84 33.34
CA ALA A 781 -16.79 -53.92 34.06
C ALA A 781 -15.84 -54.69 33.13
N GLU A 782 -16.29 -55.04 31.92
CA GLU A 782 -15.49 -55.66 30.85
C GLU A 782 -14.36 -54.74 30.28
N LEU A 783 -14.34 -53.44 30.63
CA LEU A 783 -13.33 -52.49 30.15
C LEU A 783 -12.22 -52.21 31.18
N TYR A 784 -12.53 -52.34 32.47
CA TYR A 784 -11.59 -52.11 33.58
C TYR A 784 -11.10 -53.40 34.26
N GLY A 785 -11.75 -54.54 34.02
CA GLY A 785 -11.37 -55.83 34.60
C GLY A 785 -11.07 -56.90 33.55
N GLU A 786 -9.85 -56.89 32.97
CA GLU A 786 -9.26 -58.10 32.38
C GLU A 786 -7.72 -58.03 32.27
N ILE A 787 -7.10 -59.17 31.94
CA ILE A 787 -5.66 -59.39 31.68
C ILE A 787 -4.72 -59.38 32.91
N GLU A 788 -4.91 -60.34 33.83
CA GLU A 788 -3.76 -61.18 34.21
C GLU A 788 -3.78 -62.44 33.33
N SER A 789 -2.91 -62.49 32.31
CA SER A 789 -2.71 -63.69 31.48
C SER A 789 -1.24 -64.07 31.41
N GLU A 790 -0.91 -65.14 32.11
CA GLU A 790 0.27 -66.01 31.93
C GLU A 790 1.63 -65.34 31.65
N ARG A 791 2.49 -65.26 32.68
CA ARG A 791 3.91 -65.57 32.48
C ARG A 791 4.55 -66.31 33.67
N THR A 792 4.75 -67.60 33.45
CA THR A 792 5.49 -68.55 34.28
C THR A 792 6.88 -68.08 34.71
N THR A 793 7.23 -68.32 35.98
CA THR A 793 8.20 -69.37 36.39
C THR A 793 7.99 -69.75 37.84
#